data_AF-A0A087QU13-F1
#
_entry.id   AF-A0A087QU13-F1
#
_cell.length_a   1.000
_cell.length_b   1.000
_cell.length_c   1.000
_cell.angle_alpha   90.00
_cell.angle_beta   90.00
_cell.angle_gamma   90.00
#
_symmetry.space_group_name_H-M   'P 1'
#
loop_
_entity.id
_entity.type
_entity.pdbx_description
1 polymer ?
#
loop_
_entity_poly.entity_id
_entity_poly.type
_entity_poly.pdbx_seq_one_letter_code
_entity_poly.pdbx_strand_id
1 'polypeptide(L)'
;NYLLGVGRADCTGPVAEIPLMGYANPDQVGGGLLTRLYSRAFIVAEVDDSRRVVFVSADIGMVSQRLRLEVLKKLKSKYGELYRQDNVILSGTHTHSGPGGYFQYTLFWFTSKGLIRPSLNAIVNGIVKSIDIAHQNMKRGRLFINRGTVENSQINRSPFSYLENPASERSRYSSNTDKEMVMLKMVDGNGQDLGLISWFAVHPVSMNNTNRLVNSDNVGYASYLFEQEKNKGMLPGEGSFVAAFASSNLGDVSPNTKGPFCVNTGESCNNPQSTCPVGGATMCMAMGPGNDMFDSTRIIGQNIYLKARELYEEASQEVTGPLRSAHQWVNMSDVSVELNATHTVKTCKPALGHSFAAGTIDGVGAFNFTQGSVEGDPFWDEIRDQLLGQPSNETKACHKPKPILFSTGEMTWPHPWHPDIVDVQIAAIGSLAIVAVPGEFTTMSGRRLREAVKREFDYHGTPRMDVVIAGLCNVYTHYITTYEEYQVQRYEAASTIYGPHTLSAYVQLYRGLARAIATNTVQDLPRGPEPPVFNIRNVTLVPPLTADRVPANKTFGDVLQEVRQQYRAREVAEVTFVGANPRNSAENATEHNFLMVERYASTSDSWHVVQNDASWDTRFYWTKGLLGRSNVTIEWHIPHGTEPGVYRIRYFGHYKKKLSNSHAVSIPFEGTSSVFEITAL
;
A
#
# COMPACT_ATOMS: atom_id res chain seq x y z
N ASN A 1 -9.78 29.27 -4.20
CA ASN A 1 -9.33 28.96 -5.58
C ASN A 1 -7.86 28.59 -5.58
N TYR A 2 -7.52 27.51 -6.26
CA TYR A 2 -6.16 27.00 -6.47
C TYR A 2 -5.95 26.62 -7.94
N LEU A 3 -4.72 26.31 -8.32
CA LEU A 3 -4.43 25.47 -9.49
C LEU A 3 -4.38 24.01 -9.02
N LEU A 4 -5.19 23.15 -9.65
CA LEU A 4 -5.40 21.76 -9.28
C LEU A 4 -5.01 20.86 -10.45
N GLY A 5 -4.08 19.94 -10.22
CA GLY A 5 -3.67 18.91 -11.17
C GLY A 5 -3.93 17.52 -10.60
N VAL A 6 -4.43 16.61 -11.44
CA VAL A 6 -4.63 15.20 -11.08
C VAL A 6 -4.01 14.31 -12.16
N GLY A 7 -3.44 13.19 -11.75
CA GLY A 7 -2.83 12.25 -12.68
C GLY A 7 -2.78 10.84 -12.13
N ARG A 8 -2.99 9.86 -12.99
CA ARG A 8 -2.88 8.43 -12.70
C ARG A 8 -1.92 7.79 -13.68
N ALA A 9 -1.06 6.91 -13.20
CA ALA A 9 -0.18 6.12 -14.06
C ALA A 9 0.03 4.72 -13.48
N ASP A 10 0.20 3.73 -14.36
CA ASP A 10 0.55 2.37 -13.96
C ASP A 10 1.89 2.35 -13.21
N CYS A 11 1.92 1.67 -12.08
CA CYS A 11 3.12 1.40 -11.29
C CYS A 11 3.28 -0.08 -10.96
N THR A 12 2.62 -0.96 -11.72
CA THR A 12 2.65 -2.41 -11.56
C THR A 12 4.03 -2.97 -11.89
N GLY A 13 4.67 -3.62 -10.91
CA GLY A 13 5.90 -4.37 -11.11
C GLY A 13 5.69 -5.73 -11.80
N PRO A 14 6.71 -6.59 -11.86
CA PRO A 14 6.57 -7.91 -12.46
C PRO A 14 5.60 -8.80 -11.66
N VAL A 15 4.69 -9.45 -12.38
CA VAL A 15 3.55 -10.19 -11.79
C VAL A 15 3.79 -11.69 -11.58
N ALA A 16 5.00 -12.18 -11.91
CA ALA A 16 5.36 -13.59 -11.85
C ALA A 16 6.72 -13.80 -11.18
N GLU A 17 6.85 -14.87 -10.37
CA GLU A 17 8.07 -15.30 -9.67
C GLU A 17 8.69 -14.29 -8.68
N ILE A 18 8.02 -13.16 -8.46
CA ILE A 18 8.43 -12.12 -7.50
C ILE A 18 7.64 -12.30 -6.20
N PRO A 19 8.29 -12.34 -5.02
CA PRO A 19 7.57 -12.35 -3.75
C PRO A 19 6.63 -11.15 -3.63
N LEU A 20 5.41 -11.38 -3.13
CA LEU A 20 4.49 -10.28 -2.82
C LEU A 20 4.91 -9.63 -1.49
N MET A 21 4.77 -8.32 -1.40
CA MET A 21 5.18 -7.52 -0.24
C MET A 21 4.03 -7.37 0.74
N GLY A 22 4.27 -7.62 2.03
CA GLY A 22 3.28 -7.45 3.09
C GLY A 22 3.40 -8.56 4.13
N TYR A 23 2.86 -9.73 3.82
CA TYR A 23 2.75 -10.87 4.74
C TYR A 23 4.05 -11.54 5.16
N ALA A 24 5.18 -11.18 4.56
CA ALA A 24 6.48 -11.80 4.85
C ALA A 24 6.51 -13.34 4.66
N ASN A 25 5.61 -13.88 3.84
CA ASN A 25 5.50 -15.32 3.56
C ASN A 25 6.41 -15.71 2.36
N PRO A 26 7.43 -16.57 2.56
CA PRO A 26 8.35 -16.97 1.49
C PRO A 26 7.68 -17.74 0.33
N ASP A 27 6.52 -18.36 0.58
CA ASP A 27 5.75 -19.12 -0.41
C ASP A 27 4.76 -18.24 -1.20
N GLN A 28 4.56 -16.99 -0.76
CA GLN A 28 3.70 -16.04 -1.45
C GLN A 28 4.46 -15.35 -2.58
N VAL A 29 4.49 -16.04 -3.72
CA VAL A 29 5.17 -15.60 -4.93
C VAL A 29 4.14 -15.30 -6.01
N GLY A 30 4.28 -14.16 -6.67
CA GLY A 30 3.44 -13.73 -7.77
C GLY A 30 3.33 -14.82 -8.85
N GLY A 31 2.11 -15.09 -9.27
CA GLY A 31 1.75 -16.06 -10.28
C GLY A 31 0.69 -15.51 -11.23
N GLY A 32 0.55 -14.18 -11.34
CA GLY A 32 -0.49 -13.58 -12.14
C GLY A 32 -0.91 -12.18 -11.67
N LEU A 33 -2.00 -11.69 -12.28
CA LEU A 33 -2.57 -10.37 -12.08
C LEU A 33 -4.09 -10.49 -11.95
N LEU A 34 -4.67 -9.79 -10.97
CA LEU A 34 -6.12 -9.61 -10.82
C LEU A 34 -6.52 -8.17 -11.20
N THR A 35 -5.74 -7.18 -10.79
CA THR A 35 -5.89 -5.80 -11.24
C THR A 35 -4.56 -5.06 -11.15
N ARG A 36 -4.41 -4.01 -11.95
CA ARG A 36 -3.24 -3.15 -11.98
C ARG A 36 -3.08 -2.34 -10.70
N LEU A 37 -1.83 -1.94 -10.45
CA LEU A 37 -1.44 -1.04 -9.37
C LEU A 37 -1.18 0.34 -9.97
N TYR A 38 -1.79 1.38 -9.41
CA TYR A 38 -1.62 2.74 -9.91
C TYR A 38 -0.97 3.66 -8.90
N SER A 39 -0.16 4.60 -9.41
CA SER A 39 0.18 5.83 -8.70
C SER A 39 -0.82 6.92 -9.08
N ARG A 40 -1.43 7.54 -8.07
CA ARG A 40 -2.37 8.66 -8.21
C ARG A 40 -1.78 9.90 -7.54
N ALA A 41 -1.50 10.92 -8.34
CA ALA A 41 -0.88 12.17 -7.92
C ALA A 41 -1.87 13.33 -7.96
N PHE A 42 -1.79 14.19 -6.94
CA PHE A 42 -2.61 15.37 -6.77
C PHE A 42 -1.70 16.55 -6.49
N ILE A 43 -1.78 17.57 -7.34
CA ILE A 43 -1.02 18.80 -7.23
C ILE A 43 -1.98 19.93 -6.88
N VAL A 44 -1.70 20.61 -5.77
CA VAL A 44 -2.37 21.84 -5.41
C VAL A 44 -1.34 22.95 -5.43
N ALA A 45 -1.62 24.01 -6.18
CA ALA A 45 -0.77 25.17 -6.30
C ALA A 45 -1.54 26.46 -6.03
N GLU A 46 -0.84 27.46 -5.51
CA GLU A 46 -1.37 28.82 -5.40
C GLU A 46 -1.74 29.34 -6.80
N VAL A 47 -2.68 30.30 -6.89
CA VAL A 47 -3.17 30.80 -8.19
C VAL A 47 -2.07 31.49 -9.01
N ASP A 48 -1.07 32.04 -8.34
CA ASP A 48 0.13 32.64 -8.94
C ASP A 48 1.26 31.63 -9.19
N ASP A 49 1.01 30.35 -8.92
CA ASP A 49 1.95 29.24 -9.06
C ASP A 49 3.24 29.36 -8.20
N SER A 50 3.23 30.23 -7.19
CA SER A 50 4.40 30.49 -6.32
C SER A 50 4.75 29.33 -5.39
N ARG A 51 3.73 28.54 -5.01
CA ARG A 51 3.86 27.38 -4.12
C ARG A 51 3.01 26.24 -4.63
N ARG A 52 3.58 25.03 -4.53
CA ARG A 52 2.91 23.78 -4.87
C ARG A 52 3.07 22.77 -3.75
N VAL A 53 2.07 21.93 -3.56
CA VAL A 53 2.10 20.71 -2.75
C VAL A 53 1.70 19.55 -3.66
N VAL A 54 2.42 18.44 -3.55
CA VAL A 54 2.14 17.19 -4.24
C VAL A 54 1.84 16.12 -3.21
N PHE A 55 0.67 15.49 -3.32
CA PHE A 55 0.33 14.27 -2.59
C PHE A 55 0.20 13.12 -3.59
N VAL A 56 0.87 12.01 -3.33
CA VAL A 56 0.77 10.78 -4.12
C VAL A 56 0.27 9.65 -3.25
N SER A 57 -0.77 8.96 -3.71
CA SER A 57 -1.20 7.66 -3.19
C SER A 57 -0.86 6.59 -4.22
N ALA A 58 0.00 5.65 -3.87
CA ALA A 58 0.44 4.57 -4.75
C ALA A 58 -0.06 3.22 -4.24
N ASP A 59 -0.56 2.38 -5.14
CA ASP A 59 -1.02 1.01 -4.86
C ASP A 59 0.18 0.08 -4.60
N ILE A 60 0.86 0.30 -3.48
CA ILE A 60 2.03 -0.44 -3.01
C ILE A 60 1.90 -0.73 -1.51
N GLY A 61 2.64 -1.74 -1.05
CA GLY A 61 2.68 -2.09 0.38
C GLY A 61 3.18 -0.94 1.25
N MET A 62 4.31 -0.32 0.91
CA MET A 62 4.84 0.82 1.66
C MET A 62 5.72 1.70 0.75
N VAL A 63 5.91 2.97 1.08
CA VAL A 63 6.97 3.77 0.44
C VAL A 63 8.30 3.49 1.14
N SER A 64 9.31 3.05 0.38
CA SER A 64 10.67 2.85 0.90
C SER A 64 11.52 4.13 0.77
N GLN A 65 12.52 4.29 1.63
CA GLN A 65 13.45 5.43 1.53
C GLN A 65 14.18 5.45 0.18
N ARG A 66 14.51 4.26 -0.37
CA ARG A 66 15.13 4.15 -1.70
C ARG A 66 14.20 4.68 -2.79
N LEU A 67 12.93 4.29 -2.73
CA LEU A 67 11.92 4.72 -3.69
C LEU A 67 11.75 6.25 -3.66
N ARG A 68 11.58 6.83 -2.47
CA ARG A 68 11.43 8.29 -2.31
C ARG A 68 12.63 9.05 -2.88
N LEU A 69 13.85 8.65 -2.54
CA LEU A 69 15.07 9.33 -3.00
C LEU A 69 15.25 9.24 -4.53
N GLU A 70 14.92 8.10 -5.15
CA GLU A 70 14.95 7.97 -6.62
C GLU A 70 13.88 8.81 -7.32
N VAL A 71 12.66 8.88 -6.77
CA VAL A 71 11.59 9.75 -7.29
C VAL A 71 12.01 11.21 -7.19
N LEU A 72 12.45 11.67 -6.01
CA LEU A 72 12.88 13.06 -5.82
C LEU A 72 14.07 13.43 -6.72
N LYS A 73 15.01 12.49 -6.93
CA LYS A 73 16.12 12.68 -7.88
C LYS A 73 15.60 12.89 -9.32
N LYS A 74 14.64 12.09 -9.77
CA LYS A 74 14.05 12.23 -11.11
C LYS A 74 13.22 13.51 -11.25
N LEU A 75 12.44 13.85 -10.23
CA LEU A 75 11.68 15.10 -10.19
C LEU A 75 12.61 16.30 -10.25
N LYS A 76 13.67 16.32 -9.44
CA LYS A 76 14.70 17.38 -9.48
C LYS A 76 15.37 17.49 -10.85
N SER A 77 15.69 16.35 -11.49
CA SER A 77 16.27 16.36 -12.83
C SER A 77 15.34 16.93 -13.90
N LYS A 78 14.02 16.76 -13.76
CA LYS A 78 13.02 17.20 -14.75
C LYS A 78 12.45 18.59 -14.48
N TYR A 79 12.30 18.95 -13.21
CA TYR A 79 11.56 20.12 -12.75
C TYR A 79 12.39 21.08 -11.88
N GLY A 80 13.69 20.84 -11.72
CA GLY A 80 14.55 21.66 -10.88
C GLY A 80 14.10 21.65 -9.41
N GLU A 81 13.96 22.84 -8.82
CA GLU A 81 13.58 22.99 -7.40
C GLU A 81 12.06 23.10 -7.20
N LEU A 82 11.23 22.80 -8.21
CA LEU A 82 9.77 22.92 -8.10
C LEU A 82 9.15 21.88 -7.15
N TYR A 83 9.64 20.64 -7.24
CA TYR A 83 9.19 19.50 -6.45
C TYR A 83 10.35 18.96 -5.61
N ARG A 84 10.25 19.15 -4.29
CA ARG A 84 11.31 18.96 -3.32
C ARG A 84 10.86 18.03 -2.20
N GLN A 85 11.79 17.69 -1.31
CA GLN A 85 11.51 16.88 -0.13
C GLN A 85 10.41 17.48 0.77
N ASP A 86 10.30 18.82 0.84
CA ASP A 86 9.35 19.50 1.72
C ASP A 86 7.92 19.53 1.20
N ASN A 87 7.72 19.54 -0.12
CA ASN A 87 6.39 19.71 -0.72
C ASN A 87 5.89 18.50 -1.52
N VAL A 88 6.61 17.37 -1.50
CA VAL A 88 6.17 16.09 -2.08
C VAL A 88 5.99 15.05 -0.98
N ILE A 89 4.75 14.58 -0.82
CA ILE A 89 4.39 13.45 0.04
C ILE A 89 4.12 12.23 -0.85
N LEU A 90 4.79 11.12 -0.56
CA LEU A 90 4.52 9.83 -1.21
C LEU A 90 3.94 8.88 -0.15
N SER A 91 2.74 8.35 -0.37
CA SER A 91 2.04 7.42 0.52
C SER A 91 1.73 6.11 -0.19
N GLY A 92 1.91 4.98 0.49
CA GLY A 92 1.45 3.67 0.03
C GLY A 92 0.03 3.38 0.54
N THR A 93 -0.82 2.79 -0.29
CA THR A 93 -2.16 2.35 0.14
C THR A 93 -2.10 1.23 1.18
N HIS A 94 -1.00 0.49 1.21
CA HIS A 94 -0.77 -0.68 2.04
C HIS A 94 -1.38 -1.98 1.51
N THR A 95 -1.52 -2.15 0.19
CA THR A 95 -1.84 -3.48 -0.37
C THR A 95 -0.74 -4.50 -0.06
N HIS A 96 -1.14 -5.67 0.45
CA HIS A 96 -0.26 -6.82 0.68
C HIS A 96 -0.12 -7.73 -0.56
N SER A 97 -0.61 -7.26 -1.72
CA SER A 97 -0.62 -8.01 -2.99
C SER A 97 0.18 -7.32 -4.10
N GLY A 98 1.10 -6.42 -3.77
CA GLY A 98 2.05 -5.82 -4.72
C GLY A 98 3.40 -6.55 -4.76
N PRO A 99 4.14 -6.54 -5.89
CA PRO A 99 5.45 -7.18 -5.97
C PRO A 99 6.49 -6.46 -5.09
N GLY A 100 7.29 -7.23 -4.36
CA GLY A 100 8.34 -6.71 -3.47
C GLY A 100 9.65 -6.32 -4.17
N GLY A 101 10.69 -6.14 -3.35
CA GLY A 101 12.06 -5.92 -3.82
C GLY A 101 12.41 -4.49 -4.22
N TYR A 102 11.82 -3.49 -3.56
CA TYR A 102 12.10 -2.06 -3.81
C TYR A 102 12.67 -1.33 -2.59
N PHE A 103 13.22 -2.05 -1.61
CA PHE A 103 13.82 -1.51 -0.39
C PHE A 103 15.35 -1.52 -0.46
N GLN A 104 15.99 -0.60 0.27
CA GLN A 104 17.46 -0.61 0.47
C GLN A 104 17.90 -1.22 1.80
N TYR A 105 17.08 -1.17 2.84
CA TYR A 105 17.42 -1.70 4.15
C TYR A 105 17.30 -3.23 4.17
N THR A 106 18.28 -3.89 4.79
CA THR A 106 18.53 -5.34 4.67
C THR A 106 17.34 -6.19 5.14
N LEU A 107 16.61 -5.79 6.19
CA LEU A 107 15.52 -6.61 6.72
C LEU A 107 14.50 -6.98 5.64
N PHE A 108 14.12 -6.00 4.81
CA PHE A 108 13.11 -6.19 3.77
C PHE A 108 13.59 -7.07 2.60
N TRP A 109 14.88 -7.37 2.52
CA TRP A 109 15.45 -8.22 1.47
C TRP A 109 15.21 -9.70 1.70
N PHE A 110 15.09 -10.13 2.96
CA PHE A 110 14.92 -11.55 3.29
C PHE A 110 13.66 -12.13 2.64
N THR A 111 12.54 -11.41 2.75
CA THR A 111 11.25 -11.83 2.18
C THR A 111 11.11 -11.41 0.72
N SER A 112 11.70 -10.27 0.32
CA SER A 112 11.67 -9.79 -1.06
C SER A 112 12.65 -10.49 -1.99
N LYS A 113 13.57 -11.32 -1.46
CA LYS A 113 14.71 -11.89 -2.20
C LYS A 113 15.65 -10.82 -2.76
N GLY A 114 15.82 -9.69 -2.05
CA GLY A 114 16.75 -8.61 -2.40
C GLY A 114 16.14 -7.43 -3.15
N LEU A 115 16.99 -6.63 -3.82
CA LEU A 115 16.56 -5.48 -4.63
C LEU A 115 16.27 -5.92 -6.08
N ILE A 116 15.01 -5.83 -6.48
CA ILE A 116 14.48 -6.19 -7.79
C ILE A 116 14.30 -4.89 -8.59
N ARG A 117 15.30 -4.56 -9.41
CA ARG A 117 15.30 -3.30 -10.20
C ARG A 117 14.05 -3.11 -11.07
N PRO A 118 13.50 -4.13 -11.75
CA PRO A 118 12.25 -3.97 -12.48
C PRO A 118 11.08 -3.50 -11.60
N SER A 119 10.92 -4.05 -10.39
CA SER A 119 9.91 -3.60 -9.42
C SER A 119 10.13 -2.14 -9.02
N LEU A 120 11.35 -1.79 -8.59
CA LEU A 120 11.68 -0.42 -8.20
C LEU A 120 11.45 0.58 -9.35
N ASN A 121 11.90 0.24 -10.56
CA ASN A 121 11.79 1.11 -11.72
C ASN A 121 10.34 1.32 -12.15
N ALA A 122 9.51 0.27 -12.13
CA ALA A 122 8.09 0.38 -12.43
C ALA A 122 7.41 1.37 -11.47
N ILE A 123 7.68 1.24 -10.17
CA ILE A 123 7.09 2.13 -9.16
C ILE A 123 7.62 3.57 -9.30
N VAL A 124 8.93 3.77 -9.43
CA VAL A 124 9.54 5.10 -9.62
C VAL A 124 8.98 5.78 -10.87
N ASN A 125 8.93 5.07 -11.99
CA ASN A 125 8.46 5.63 -13.26
C ASN A 125 6.96 5.93 -13.21
N GLY A 126 6.15 5.06 -12.62
CA GLY A 126 4.72 5.28 -12.42
C GLY A 126 4.45 6.52 -11.56
N ILE A 127 5.16 6.68 -10.44
CA ILE A 127 5.04 7.88 -9.59
C ILE A 127 5.46 9.16 -10.31
N VAL A 128 6.60 9.14 -11.02
CA VAL A 128 7.04 10.33 -11.78
C VAL A 128 6.05 10.66 -12.90
N LYS A 129 5.49 9.65 -13.57
CA LYS A 129 4.52 9.82 -14.65
C LYS A 129 3.17 10.34 -14.14
N SER A 130 2.66 9.85 -13.02
CA SER A 130 1.40 10.37 -12.45
C SER A 130 1.55 11.85 -12.04
N ILE A 131 2.69 12.24 -11.45
CA ILE A 131 3.02 13.64 -11.15
C ILE A 131 3.14 14.46 -12.44
N ASP A 132 3.74 13.91 -13.50
CA ASP A 132 3.87 14.58 -14.79
C ASP A 132 2.51 14.86 -15.43
N ILE A 133 1.60 13.87 -15.43
CA ILE A 133 0.22 14.02 -15.92
C ILE A 133 -0.50 15.09 -15.09
N ALA A 134 -0.37 15.06 -13.76
CA ALA A 134 -0.98 16.05 -12.89
C ALA A 134 -0.43 17.46 -13.14
N HIS A 135 0.88 17.60 -13.33
CA HIS A 135 1.55 18.87 -13.62
C HIS A 135 1.06 19.48 -14.94
N GLN A 136 0.95 18.66 -16.00
CA GLN A 136 0.55 19.11 -17.33
C GLN A 136 -0.95 19.47 -17.41
N ASN A 137 -1.77 18.89 -16.53
CA ASN A 137 -3.23 19.04 -16.55
C ASN A 137 -3.74 19.97 -15.43
N MET A 138 -2.90 20.83 -14.86
CA MET A 138 -3.35 21.76 -13.83
C MET A 138 -4.39 22.75 -14.37
N LYS A 139 -5.50 22.90 -13.65
CA LYS A 139 -6.60 23.81 -13.96
C LYS A 139 -6.95 24.65 -12.74
N ARG A 140 -7.44 25.87 -12.95
CA ARG A 140 -8.05 26.63 -11.84
C ARG A 140 -9.24 25.85 -11.29
N GLY A 141 -9.35 25.75 -9.98
CA GLY A 141 -10.38 24.96 -9.33
C GLY A 141 -10.55 25.25 -7.84
N ARG A 142 -11.43 24.44 -7.22
CA ARG A 142 -11.81 24.52 -5.81
C ARG A 142 -11.73 23.15 -5.15
N LEU A 143 -11.47 23.18 -3.85
CA LEU A 143 -11.35 22.01 -3.01
C LEU A 143 -12.51 22.00 -2.01
N PHE A 144 -13.12 20.84 -1.80
CA PHE A 144 -14.20 20.67 -0.81
C PHE A 144 -13.88 19.50 0.10
N ILE A 145 -14.15 19.64 1.39
CA ILE A 145 -13.93 18.58 2.36
C ILE A 145 -15.27 18.07 2.92
N ASN A 146 -15.35 16.78 3.19
CA ASN A 146 -16.49 16.18 3.87
C ASN A 146 -16.04 14.97 4.71
N ARG A 147 -16.88 14.57 5.67
CA ARG A 147 -16.58 13.51 6.65
C ARG A 147 -17.80 12.65 6.91
N GLY A 148 -17.57 11.37 7.12
CA GLY A 148 -18.64 10.45 7.49
C GLY A 148 -18.13 9.12 8.03
N THR A 149 -19.00 8.41 8.72
CA THR A 149 -18.69 7.12 9.34
C THR A 149 -18.86 5.99 8.32
N VAL A 150 -17.82 5.18 8.12
CA VAL A 150 -17.92 3.91 7.39
C VAL A 150 -18.23 2.81 8.39
N GLU A 151 -19.26 2.02 8.10
CA GLU A 151 -19.67 0.89 8.93
C GLU A 151 -19.38 -0.44 8.25
N ASN A 152 -19.27 -1.51 9.05
CA ASN A 152 -19.11 -2.89 8.58
C ASN A 152 -17.88 -3.15 7.69
N SER A 153 -16.83 -2.35 7.82
CA SER A 153 -15.59 -2.48 7.04
C SER A 153 -14.34 -2.73 7.89
N GLN A 154 -14.45 -2.72 9.21
CA GLN A 154 -13.29 -2.81 10.09
C GLN A 154 -13.57 -3.43 11.46
N ILE A 155 -12.56 -4.10 12.01
CA ILE A 155 -12.44 -4.49 13.41
C ILE A 155 -11.05 -4.11 13.93
N ASN A 156 -10.92 -3.93 15.25
CA ASN A 156 -9.59 -3.81 15.85
C ASN A 156 -8.98 -5.22 16.02
N ARG A 157 -7.78 -5.46 15.49
CA ARG A 157 -7.10 -6.77 15.54
C ARG A 157 -6.24 -7.00 16.78
N SER A 158 -6.06 -5.95 17.59
CA SER A 158 -5.36 -5.97 18.88
C SER A 158 -6.21 -5.28 19.96
N PRO A 159 -7.48 -5.70 20.15
CA PRO A 159 -8.44 -4.96 20.98
C PRO A 159 -8.00 -4.89 22.45
N PHE A 160 -7.35 -5.94 22.95
CA PHE A 160 -6.81 -5.96 24.32
C PHE A 160 -5.72 -4.90 24.53
N SER A 161 -4.87 -4.63 23.54
CA SER A 161 -3.90 -3.53 23.60
C SER A 161 -4.57 -2.16 23.59
N TYR A 162 -5.59 -1.97 22.76
CA TYR A 162 -6.38 -0.73 22.77
C TYR A 162 -6.98 -0.46 24.16
N LEU A 163 -7.41 -1.52 24.88
CA LEU A 163 -8.00 -1.41 26.21
C LEU A 163 -7.00 -0.96 27.30
N GLU A 164 -5.69 -0.98 27.05
CA GLU A 164 -4.70 -0.45 28.00
C GLU A 164 -4.60 1.09 27.96
N ASN A 165 -5.09 1.73 26.90
CA ASN A 165 -5.18 3.19 26.89
C ASN A 165 -6.07 3.71 28.04
N PRO A 166 -5.80 4.90 28.60
CA PRO A 166 -6.55 5.42 29.74
C PRO A 166 -8.06 5.40 29.52
N ALA A 167 -8.82 4.95 30.51
CA ALA A 167 -10.28 4.83 30.41
C ALA A 167 -10.95 6.18 30.10
N SER A 168 -10.42 7.27 30.67
CA SER A 168 -10.86 8.65 30.42
C SER A 168 -10.60 9.12 28.98
N GLU A 169 -9.58 8.57 28.31
CA GLU A 169 -9.31 8.88 26.91
C GLU A 169 -10.21 8.04 26.00
N ARG A 170 -10.34 6.74 26.27
CA ARG A 170 -11.19 5.83 25.49
C ARG A 170 -12.65 6.25 25.48
N SER A 171 -13.19 6.75 26.60
CA SER A 171 -14.58 7.20 26.72
C SER A 171 -14.92 8.42 25.85
N ARG A 172 -13.91 9.09 25.26
CA ARG A 172 -14.09 10.20 24.30
C ARG A 172 -14.44 9.72 22.89
N TYR A 173 -14.31 8.42 22.63
CA TYR A 173 -14.50 7.82 21.30
C TYR A 173 -15.57 6.72 21.37
N SER A 174 -16.38 6.61 20.31
CA SER A 174 -17.45 5.60 20.23
C SER A 174 -16.97 4.20 19.82
N SER A 175 -15.73 4.06 19.35
CA SER A 175 -15.18 2.80 18.84
C SER A 175 -13.67 2.69 19.06
N ASN A 176 -13.17 1.45 19.06
CA ASN A 176 -11.75 1.10 19.09
C ASN A 176 -11.09 1.08 17.69
N THR A 177 -11.78 1.58 16.67
CA THR A 177 -11.25 1.85 15.34
C THR A 177 -11.68 3.25 14.90
N ASP A 178 -10.91 3.90 14.03
CA ASP A 178 -11.30 5.19 13.44
C ASP A 178 -12.26 4.95 12.28
N LYS A 179 -13.56 5.05 12.55
CA LYS A 179 -14.61 4.86 11.54
C LYS A 179 -14.82 6.07 10.62
N GLU A 180 -14.26 7.23 10.98
CA GLU A 180 -14.40 8.45 10.18
C GLU A 180 -13.54 8.37 8.91
N MET A 181 -14.19 8.45 7.77
CA MET A 181 -13.58 8.77 6.49
C MET A 181 -13.55 10.28 6.31
N VAL A 182 -12.40 10.80 5.88
CA VAL A 182 -12.25 12.20 5.46
C VAL A 182 -12.00 12.24 3.96
N MET A 183 -12.83 12.96 3.21
CA MET A 183 -12.77 13.03 1.76
C MET A 183 -12.50 14.48 1.31
N LEU A 184 -11.51 14.65 0.43
CA LEU A 184 -11.18 15.90 -0.25
C LEU A 184 -11.56 15.79 -1.73
N LYS A 185 -12.57 16.55 -2.15
CA LYS A 185 -13.07 16.66 -3.52
C LYS A 185 -12.39 17.80 -4.27
N MET A 186 -12.08 17.57 -5.53
CA MET A 186 -11.45 18.54 -6.43
C MET A 186 -12.33 18.77 -7.65
N VAL A 187 -12.69 20.02 -7.90
CA VAL A 187 -13.46 20.43 -9.08
C VAL A 187 -12.78 21.59 -9.78
N ASP A 188 -12.92 21.69 -11.10
CA ASP A 188 -12.40 22.82 -11.85
C ASP A 188 -13.28 24.08 -11.73
N GLY A 189 -12.85 25.17 -12.36
CA GLY A 189 -13.55 26.45 -12.36
C GLY A 189 -14.95 26.41 -12.98
N ASN A 190 -15.25 25.41 -13.80
CA ASN A 190 -16.56 25.18 -14.41
C ASN A 190 -17.42 24.21 -13.59
N GLY A 191 -16.90 23.70 -12.48
CA GLY A 191 -17.57 22.69 -11.65
C GLY A 191 -17.46 21.26 -12.19
N GLN A 192 -16.58 21.00 -13.17
CA GLN A 192 -16.32 19.63 -13.62
C GLN A 192 -15.48 18.88 -12.58
N ASP A 193 -15.82 17.61 -12.38
CA ASP A 193 -15.13 16.70 -11.47
C ASP A 193 -13.69 16.43 -11.96
N LEU A 194 -12.69 16.69 -11.10
CA LEU A 194 -11.29 16.37 -11.39
C LEU A 194 -10.85 15.10 -10.67
N GLY A 195 -11.14 14.99 -9.38
CA GLY A 195 -10.70 13.85 -8.59
C GLY A 195 -11.04 13.97 -7.11
N LEU A 196 -10.63 12.96 -6.35
CA LEU A 196 -10.73 12.96 -4.90
C LEU A 196 -9.57 12.24 -4.22
N ILE A 197 -9.33 12.60 -2.96
CA ILE A 197 -8.56 11.82 -2.01
C ILE A 197 -9.46 11.46 -0.83
N SER A 198 -9.47 10.19 -0.43
CA SER A 198 -10.23 9.70 0.73
C SER A 198 -9.29 9.02 1.71
N TRP A 199 -9.17 9.54 2.93
CA TRP A 199 -8.42 8.93 4.02
C TRP A 199 -9.35 8.11 4.90
N PHE A 200 -9.03 6.82 5.05
CA PHE A 200 -9.79 5.90 5.91
C PHE A 200 -8.85 4.83 6.49
N ALA A 201 -9.05 4.46 7.75
CA ALA A 201 -8.16 3.55 8.47
C ALA A 201 -8.63 2.10 8.36
N VAL A 202 -8.06 1.34 7.42
CA VAL A 202 -8.26 -0.12 7.31
C VAL A 202 -7.08 -0.74 6.58
N HIS A 203 -6.60 -1.91 7.01
CA HIS A 203 -5.60 -2.67 6.26
C HIS A 203 -6.17 -3.19 4.93
N PRO A 204 -5.45 -3.01 3.81
CA PRO A 204 -5.74 -3.72 2.55
C PRO A 204 -5.14 -5.13 2.55
N VAL A 205 -5.75 -6.00 3.37
CA VAL A 205 -5.41 -7.41 3.61
C VAL A 205 -6.64 -8.31 3.48
N SER A 206 -7.63 -7.90 2.67
CA SER A 206 -8.76 -8.76 2.34
C SER A 206 -8.32 -9.94 1.46
N MET A 207 -7.32 -9.72 0.61
CA MET A 207 -6.58 -10.77 -0.10
C MET A 207 -5.50 -11.34 0.83
N ASN A 208 -5.76 -12.50 1.43
CA ASN A 208 -4.85 -13.13 2.39
C ASN A 208 -3.55 -13.68 1.76
N ASN A 209 -2.64 -14.18 2.60
CA ASN A 209 -1.30 -14.65 2.20
C ASN A 209 -1.25 -15.89 1.28
N THR A 210 -2.38 -16.52 0.97
CA THR A 210 -2.50 -17.61 -0.03
C THR A 210 -2.67 -17.07 -1.45
N ASN A 211 -3.04 -15.79 -1.59
CA ASN A 211 -3.14 -15.11 -2.88
C ASN A 211 -1.79 -15.04 -3.59
N ARG A 212 -1.81 -15.27 -4.92
CA ARG A 212 -0.66 -15.13 -5.81
C ARG A 212 -0.89 -14.14 -6.96
N LEU A 213 -2.04 -13.47 -7.03
CA LEU A 213 -2.35 -12.49 -8.07
C LEU A 213 -2.02 -11.09 -7.58
N VAL A 214 -1.28 -10.33 -8.39
CA VAL A 214 -1.04 -8.91 -8.10
C VAL A 214 -2.37 -8.15 -8.11
N ASN A 215 -2.61 -7.33 -7.08
CA ASN A 215 -3.81 -6.50 -6.96
C ASN A 215 -3.66 -5.38 -5.92
N SER A 216 -4.58 -4.41 -5.98
CA SER A 216 -4.64 -3.23 -5.11
C SER A 216 -5.56 -3.42 -3.88
N ASP A 217 -6.04 -4.64 -3.62
CA ASP A 217 -6.90 -5.03 -2.50
C ASP A 217 -8.16 -4.14 -2.34
N ASN A 218 -8.72 -4.02 -1.14
CA ASN A 218 -10.03 -3.45 -0.86
C ASN A 218 -10.12 -1.93 -1.15
N VAL A 219 -9.14 -1.14 -0.73
CA VAL A 219 -9.07 0.31 -1.01
C VAL A 219 -8.76 0.59 -2.48
N GLY A 220 -8.03 -0.30 -3.15
CA GLY A 220 -7.84 -0.25 -4.58
C GLY A 220 -9.13 -0.57 -5.34
N TYR A 221 -9.92 -1.54 -4.87
CA TYR A 221 -11.25 -1.82 -5.42
C TYR A 221 -12.20 -0.63 -5.21
N ALA A 222 -12.14 0.06 -4.08
CA ALA A 222 -12.89 1.29 -3.85
C ALA A 222 -12.49 2.40 -4.85
N SER A 223 -11.18 2.55 -5.11
CA SER A 223 -10.65 3.47 -6.13
C SER A 223 -11.16 3.11 -7.52
N TYR A 224 -11.10 1.82 -7.89
CA TYR A 224 -11.59 1.28 -9.15
C TYR A 224 -13.08 1.61 -9.37
N LEU A 225 -13.94 1.34 -8.40
CA LEU A 225 -15.39 1.62 -8.52
C LEU A 225 -15.67 3.10 -8.77
N PHE A 226 -14.99 3.98 -8.03
CA PHE A 226 -15.18 5.41 -8.16
C PHE A 226 -14.69 5.94 -9.51
N GLU A 227 -13.51 5.50 -9.95
CA GLU A 227 -12.97 5.88 -11.26
C GLU A 227 -13.86 5.36 -12.40
N GLN A 228 -14.36 4.13 -12.32
CA GLN A 228 -15.29 3.59 -13.32
C GLN A 228 -16.63 4.33 -13.34
N GLU A 229 -17.17 4.73 -12.18
CA GLU A 229 -18.41 5.50 -12.12
C GLU A 229 -18.27 6.89 -12.78
N LYS A 230 -17.13 7.56 -12.55
CA LYS A 230 -16.89 8.92 -13.04
C LYS A 230 -16.35 8.96 -14.47
N ASN A 231 -15.56 7.96 -14.88
CA ASN A 231 -15.01 7.83 -16.23
C ASN A 231 -15.88 6.90 -17.10
N LYS A 232 -17.19 7.16 -17.16
CA LYS A 232 -18.13 6.32 -17.93
C LYS A 232 -17.69 6.16 -19.38
N GLY A 233 -17.67 4.92 -19.85
CA GLY A 233 -17.25 4.57 -21.21
C GLY A 233 -15.74 4.40 -21.40
N MET A 234 -14.93 4.62 -20.37
CA MET A 234 -13.49 4.35 -20.38
C MET A 234 -13.19 2.97 -19.79
N LEU A 235 -12.11 2.35 -20.25
CA LEU A 235 -11.62 1.10 -19.64
C LEU A 235 -10.98 1.37 -18.27
N PRO A 236 -10.94 0.37 -17.37
CA PRO A 236 -10.21 0.48 -16.11
C PRO A 236 -8.77 0.93 -16.29
N GLY A 237 -8.38 1.93 -15.51
CA GLY A 237 -7.06 2.59 -15.62
C GLY A 237 -7.04 3.80 -16.56
N GLU A 238 -8.07 4.01 -17.36
CA GLU A 238 -8.22 5.15 -18.29
C GLU A 238 -9.19 6.22 -17.75
N GLY A 239 -9.35 7.31 -18.50
CA GLY A 239 -10.19 8.44 -18.12
C GLY A 239 -9.50 9.46 -17.21
N SER A 240 -10.01 10.69 -17.22
CA SER A 240 -9.40 11.86 -16.61
C SER A 240 -9.65 12.00 -15.11
N PHE A 241 -10.76 11.43 -14.60
CA PHE A 241 -11.06 11.49 -13.18
C PHE A 241 -10.14 10.53 -12.41
N VAL A 242 -9.59 11.01 -11.29
CA VAL A 242 -8.66 10.24 -10.44
C VAL A 242 -9.21 10.15 -9.03
N ALA A 243 -9.39 8.92 -8.53
CA ALA A 243 -9.88 8.67 -7.17
C ALA A 243 -8.84 7.89 -6.37
N ALA A 244 -8.30 8.47 -5.30
CA ALA A 244 -7.35 7.79 -4.43
C ALA A 244 -7.94 7.54 -3.04
N PHE A 245 -7.86 6.29 -2.59
CA PHE A 245 -8.12 5.91 -1.21
C PHE A 245 -6.79 5.75 -0.49
N ALA A 246 -6.44 6.76 0.30
CA ALA A 246 -5.17 6.88 0.98
C ALA A 246 -5.20 6.17 2.35
N SER A 247 -4.06 5.58 2.72
CA SER A 247 -3.88 5.00 4.04
C SER A 247 -3.93 6.06 5.13
N SER A 248 -4.40 5.66 6.32
CA SER A 248 -4.47 6.51 7.52
C SER A 248 -3.76 5.81 8.69
N ASN A 249 -4.24 5.95 9.92
CA ASN A 249 -3.80 5.23 11.11
C ASN A 249 -4.39 3.81 11.19
N LEU A 250 -4.01 2.97 10.24
CA LEU A 250 -4.54 1.61 10.05
C LEU A 250 -3.87 0.53 10.91
N GLY A 251 -2.87 0.84 11.73
CA GLY A 251 -1.93 -0.14 12.32
C GLY A 251 -2.56 -1.32 13.08
N ASP A 252 -3.71 -1.15 13.70
CA ASP A 252 -4.44 -2.18 14.44
C ASP A 252 -5.84 -2.46 13.84
N VAL A 253 -6.08 -2.13 12.56
CA VAL A 253 -7.41 -2.13 11.94
C VAL A 253 -7.51 -3.13 10.79
N SER A 254 -8.21 -4.23 11.01
CA SER A 254 -8.39 -5.32 10.04
C SER A 254 -9.69 -5.19 9.24
N PRO A 255 -9.71 -5.52 7.93
CA PRO A 255 -10.93 -5.62 7.12
C PRO A 255 -11.67 -6.95 7.32
N ASN A 256 -11.10 -7.89 8.07
CA ASN A 256 -11.62 -9.25 8.23
C ASN A 256 -12.69 -9.29 9.33
N THR A 257 -13.86 -8.72 8.99
CA THR A 257 -14.91 -8.34 9.96
C THR A 257 -15.63 -9.49 10.65
N LYS A 258 -15.47 -10.75 10.21
CA LYS A 258 -16.00 -11.91 10.96
C LYS A 258 -15.20 -12.20 12.23
N GLY A 259 -14.03 -11.59 12.38
CA GLY A 259 -13.17 -11.77 13.55
C GLY A 259 -12.35 -13.06 13.53
N PRO A 260 -11.48 -13.24 14.54
CA PRO A 260 -10.53 -14.35 14.58
C PRO A 260 -11.12 -15.64 15.14
N PHE A 261 -10.89 -16.74 14.44
CA PHE A 261 -11.27 -18.09 14.82
C PHE A 261 -10.16 -19.09 14.48
N CYS A 262 -10.21 -20.25 15.14
CA CYS A 262 -9.33 -21.37 14.88
C CYS A 262 -9.77 -22.10 13.62
N VAL A 263 -8.96 -22.07 12.56
CA VAL A 263 -9.36 -22.62 11.24
C VAL A 263 -9.64 -24.12 11.26
N ASN A 264 -9.12 -24.84 12.26
CA ASN A 264 -9.29 -26.28 12.44
C ASN A 264 -10.52 -26.65 13.29
N THR A 265 -10.95 -25.82 14.25
CA THR A 265 -12.06 -26.14 15.17
C THR A 265 -13.29 -25.24 15.00
N GLY A 266 -13.12 -24.05 14.39
CA GLY A 266 -14.17 -23.03 14.28
C GLY A 266 -14.39 -22.20 15.56
N GLU A 267 -13.66 -22.49 16.64
CA GLU A 267 -13.77 -21.76 17.92
C GLU A 267 -13.18 -20.35 17.80
N SER A 268 -13.70 -19.37 18.55
CA SER A 268 -13.11 -18.03 18.56
C SER A 268 -11.72 -18.06 19.21
N CYS A 269 -10.74 -17.43 18.57
CA CYS A 269 -9.42 -17.18 19.13
C CYS A 269 -9.18 -15.69 19.42
N ASN A 270 -10.26 -14.96 19.73
CA ASN A 270 -10.21 -13.57 20.19
C ASN A 270 -9.73 -13.52 21.66
N ASN A 271 -8.44 -13.77 21.85
CA ASN A 271 -7.76 -13.75 23.14
C ASN A 271 -6.47 -12.90 23.05
N PRO A 272 -5.88 -12.49 24.20
CA PRO A 272 -4.72 -11.59 24.21
C PRO A 272 -3.49 -12.08 23.44
N GLN A 273 -3.37 -13.39 23.22
CA GLN A 273 -2.24 -14.02 22.52
C GLN A 273 -2.53 -14.34 21.05
N SER A 274 -3.80 -14.27 20.62
CA SER A 274 -4.28 -14.73 19.31
C SER A 274 -3.82 -16.15 18.99
N THR A 275 -4.11 -17.09 19.89
CA THR A 275 -3.72 -18.51 19.75
C THR A 275 -4.91 -19.44 19.91
N CYS A 276 -4.80 -20.62 19.31
CA CYS A 276 -5.75 -21.72 19.43
C CYS A 276 -5.26 -22.80 20.39
N PRO A 277 -6.14 -23.45 21.16
CA PRO A 277 -5.78 -24.58 22.02
C PRO A 277 -5.15 -25.73 21.22
N VAL A 278 -5.68 -26.00 20.02
CA VAL A 278 -5.16 -27.01 19.09
C VAL A 278 -4.48 -26.31 17.92
N GLY A 279 -3.19 -26.55 17.75
CA GLY A 279 -2.39 -26.02 16.62
C GLY A 279 -1.76 -24.65 16.85
N GLY A 280 -2.05 -23.96 17.97
CA GLY A 280 -1.32 -22.75 18.36
C GLY A 280 -1.70 -21.49 17.58
N ALA A 281 -0.75 -20.55 17.47
CA ALA A 281 -0.96 -19.23 16.86
C ALA A 281 -1.20 -19.32 15.35
N THR A 282 -0.60 -20.30 14.69
CA THR A 282 -0.71 -20.48 13.23
C THR A 282 -2.12 -20.86 12.77
N MET A 283 -2.98 -21.30 13.69
CA MET A 283 -4.38 -21.65 13.40
C MET A 283 -5.36 -20.49 13.64
N CYS A 284 -4.93 -19.40 14.28
CA CYS A 284 -5.81 -18.28 14.61
C CYS A 284 -5.82 -17.23 13.49
N MET A 285 -6.88 -17.24 12.68
CA MET A 285 -7.02 -16.33 11.53
C MET A 285 -8.37 -15.62 11.54
N ALA A 286 -8.40 -14.37 11.09
CA ALA A 286 -9.62 -13.61 10.87
C ALA A 286 -10.16 -13.84 9.46
N MET A 287 -11.49 -13.83 9.32
CA MET A 287 -12.16 -13.98 8.03
C MET A 287 -12.83 -12.69 7.56
N GLY A 288 -12.77 -12.47 6.26
CA GLY A 288 -13.57 -11.46 5.58
C GLY A 288 -15.07 -11.80 5.51
N PRO A 289 -15.91 -10.81 5.19
CA PRO A 289 -17.36 -10.96 5.15
C PRO A 289 -17.86 -11.87 4.01
N GLY A 290 -17.10 -12.01 2.92
CA GLY A 290 -17.51 -12.73 1.72
C GLY A 290 -17.41 -14.25 1.82
N ASN A 291 -17.73 -14.92 0.72
CA ASN A 291 -17.59 -16.37 0.58
C ASN A 291 -16.14 -16.81 0.35
N ASP A 292 -15.34 -15.93 -0.25
CA ASP A 292 -13.91 -16.10 -0.46
C ASP A 292 -13.18 -14.74 -0.26
N MET A 293 -11.87 -14.71 -0.50
CA MET A 293 -11.07 -13.50 -0.40
C MET A 293 -11.41 -12.43 -1.45
N PHE A 294 -11.81 -12.84 -2.67
CA PHE A 294 -12.15 -11.91 -3.74
C PHE A 294 -13.46 -11.19 -3.42
N ASP A 295 -14.46 -11.93 -2.97
CA ASP A 295 -15.75 -11.42 -2.54
C ASP A 295 -15.62 -10.59 -1.25
N SER A 296 -14.77 -11.01 -0.31
CA SER A 296 -14.46 -10.21 0.88
C SER A 296 -13.84 -8.87 0.50
N THR A 297 -12.86 -8.87 -0.41
CA THR A 297 -12.22 -7.67 -0.93
C THR A 297 -13.23 -6.74 -1.62
N ARG A 298 -14.10 -7.33 -2.44
CA ARG A 298 -15.19 -6.63 -3.13
C ARG A 298 -16.17 -5.97 -2.14
N ILE A 299 -16.64 -6.70 -1.12
CA ILE A 299 -17.60 -6.20 -0.13
C ILE A 299 -17.00 -5.04 0.67
N ILE A 300 -15.78 -5.21 1.19
CA ILE A 300 -15.11 -4.15 1.99
C ILE A 300 -14.85 -2.92 1.11
N GLY A 301 -14.31 -3.10 -0.09
CA GLY A 301 -14.07 -2.00 -1.02
C GLY A 301 -15.36 -1.28 -1.45
N GLN A 302 -16.45 -2.02 -1.68
CA GLN A 302 -17.76 -1.45 -2.01
C GLN A 302 -18.30 -0.58 -0.86
N ASN A 303 -18.24 -1.05 0.39
CA ASN A 303 -18.70 -0.27 1.55
C ASN A 303 -17.95 1.06 1.68
N ILE A 304 -16.62 1.02 1.49
CA ILE A 304 -15.75 2.19 1.51
C ILE A 304 -16.11 3.14 0.36
N TYR A 305 -16.24 2.63 -0.86
CA TYR A 305 -16.64 3.41 -2.03
C TYR A 305 -18.01 4.08 -1.85
N LEU A 306 -19.02 3.36 -1.35
CA LEU A 306 -20.38 3.90 -1.18
C LEU A 306 -20.40 5.10 -0.25
N LYS A 307 -19.67 5.03 0.87
CA LYS A 307 -19.54 6.18 1.78
C LYS A 307 -18.79 7.33 1.13
N ALA A 308 -17.68 7.06 0.42
CA ALA A 308 -16.96 8.11 -0.28
C ALA A 308 -17.81 8.81 -1.34
N ARG A 309 -18.66 8.07 -2.06
CA ARG A 309 -19.57 8.61 -3.07
C ARG A 309 -20.61 9.54 -2.45
N GLU A 310 -21.26 9.10 -1.36
CA GLU A 310 -22.19 9.92 -0.57
C GLU A 310 -21.51 11.23 -0.14
N LEU A 311 -20.32 11.12 0.48
CA LEU A 311 -19.56 12.29 0.92
C LEU A 311 -19.18 13.23 -0.23
N TYR A 312 -18.86 12.68 -1.40
CA TYR A 312 -18.47 13.44 -2.60
C TYR A 312 -19.63 14.23 -3.18
N GLU A 313 -20.83 13.65 -3.17
CA GLU A 313 -22.06 14.31 -3.64
C GLU A 313 -22.50 15.43 -2.70
N GLU A 314 -22.34 15.23 -1.39
CA GLU A 314 -22.79 16.16 -0.35
C GLU A 314 -21.73 17.21 0.07
N ALA A 315 -20.50 17.10 -0.41
CA ALA A 315 -19.40 17.98 -0.02
C ALA A 315 -19.68 19.45 -0.40
N SER A 316 -19.78 20.30 0.64
CA SER A 316 -20.10 21.73 0.51
C SER A 316 -19.12 22.65 1.23
N GLN A 317 -18.35 22.15 2.20
CA GLN A 317 -17.35 22.93 2.92
C GLN A 317 -16.12 23.16 2.03
N GLU A 318 -15.95 24.37 1.50
CA GLU A 318 -14.79 24.72 0.69
C GLU A 318 -13.51 24.85 1.56
N VAL A 319 -12.43 24.23 1.10
CA VAL A 319 -11.09 24.36 1.69
C VAL A 319 -10.41 25.58 1.07
N THR A 320 -10.14 26.60 1.86
CA THR A 320 -9.51 27.85 1.42
C THR A 320 -8.39 28.27 2.37
N GLY A 321 -7.51 29.13 1.88
CA GLY A 321 -6.35 29.60 2.62
C GLY A 321 -5.05 29.29 1.88
N PRO A 322 -3.90 29.55 2.51
CA PRO A 322 -2.62 29.46 1.83
C PRO A 322 -2.05 28.03 1.81
N LEU A 323 -1.12 27.77 0.91
CA LEU A 323 -0.33 26.54 0.87
C LEU A 323 0.95 26.68 1.69
N ARG A 324 1.20 25.72 2.57
CA ARG A 324 2.43 25.61 3.36
C ARG A 324 2.87 24.17 3.45
N SER A 325 4.16 23.95 3.62
CA SER A 325 4.71 22.62 3.87
C SER A 325 5.94 22.73 4.75
N ALA A 326 6.15 21.75 5.62
CA ALA A 326 7.33 21.65 6.46
C ALA A 326 7.81 20.19 6.47
N HIS A 327 9.12 20.00 6.46
CA HIS A 327 9.77 18.70 6.45
C HIS A 327 11.06 18.76 7.25
N GLN A 328 11.39 17.67 7.93
CA GLN A 328 12.69 17.44 8.53
C GLN A 328 13.09 15.98 8.35
N TRP A 329 14.39 15.74 8.21
CA TRP A 329 14.95 14.43 8.51
C TRP A 329 15.31 14.33 9.99
N VAL A 330 14.97 13.22 10.62
CA VAL A 330 15.18 13.03 12.05
C VAL A 330 15.90 11.71 12.26
N ASN A 331 16.94 11.74 13.10
CA ASN A 331 17.53 10.52 13.62
C ASN A 331 16.62 9.96 14.72
N MET A 332 15.70 9.06 14.35
CA MET A 332 14.73 8.47 15.29
C MET A 332 15.38 7.55 16.33
N SER A 333 16.65 7.17 16.14
CA SER A 333 17.42 6.41 17.12
C SER A 333 17.94 7.25 18.29
N ASP A 334 17.77 8.58 18.26
CA ASP A 334 18.33 9.51 19.24
C ASP A 334 17.47 10.78 19.47
N VAL A 335 16.15 10.62 19.60
CA VAL A 335 15.25 11.73 19.90
C VAL A 335 15.06 11.83 21.40
N SER A 336 15.40 12.99 21.97
CA SER A 336 15.02 13.34 23.35
C SER A 336 13.56 13.81 23.38
N VAL A 337 12.76 13.20 24.25
CA VAL A 337 11.30 13.41 24.34
C VAL A 337 10.96 13.95 25.72
N GLU A 338 10.38 15.15 25.77
CA GLU A 338 9.92 15.76 27.01
C GLU A 338 8.51 15.26 27.35
N LEU A 339 8.40 14.34 28.34
CA LEU A 339 7.09 13.84 28.79
C LEU A 339 6.39 14.86 29.69
N ASN A 340 7.18 15.58 30.50
CA ASN A 340 6.76 16.72 31.30
C ASN A 340 7.97 17.61 31.62
N ALA A 341 7.74 18.74 32.31
CA ALA A 341 8.78 19.72 32.63
C ALA A 341 9.99 19.19 33.41
N THR A 342 9.89 18.01 34.03
CA THR A 342 10.94 17.40 34.88
C THR A 342 11.42 16.04 34.40
N HIS A 343 10.81 15.48 33.36
CA HIS A 343 11.08 14.11 32.93
C HIS A 343 11.23 14.03 31.42
N THR A 344 12.47 13.77 31.00
CA THR A 344 12.87 13.57 29.61
C THR A 344 13.27 12.12 29.42
N VAL A 345 12.73 11.51 28.36
CA VAL A 345 13.08 10.15 27.92
C VAL A 345 13.74 10.22 26.55
N LYS A 346 14.16 9.07 26.02
CA LYS A 346 14.84 9.00 24.73
C LYS A 346 14.28 7.84 23.91
N THR A 347 14.24 7.99 22.59
CA THR A 347 13.97 6.88 21.68
C THR A 347 15.17 5.91 21.61
N CYS A 348 14.94 4.74 21.04
CA CYS A 348 15.92 3.66 20.98
C CYS A 348 16.43 3.44 19.55
N LYS A 349 17.61 2.83 19.42
CA LYS A 349 18.03 2.18 18.16
C LYS A 349 16.96 1.16 17.74
N PRO A 350 16.70 0.98 16.42
CA PRO A 350 15.57 0.17 15.98
C PRO A 350 15.70 -1.30 16.40
N ALA A 351 14.66 -1.86 17.02
CA ALA A 351 14.60 -3.29 17.34
C ALA A 351 13.17 -3.87 17.24
N LEU A 352 13.09 -5.12 16.79
CA LEU A 352 11.86 -5.91 16.69
C LEU A 352 11.74 -6.88 17.86
N GLY A 353 10.55 -7.02 18.42
CA GLY A 353 10.27 -7.93 19.53
C GLY A 353 9.94 -9.35 19.08
N HIS A 354 9.88 -10.31 20.02
CA HIS A 354 9.49 -11.71 19.72
C HIS A 354 8.14 -11.80 18.97
N SER A 355 7.12 -11.05 19.41
CA SER A 355 5.80 -11.07 18.76
C SER A 355 5.76 -10.46 17.36
N PHE A 356 6.86 -9.89 16.83
CA PHE A 356 6.97 -9.60 15.40
C PHE A 356 6.90 -10.89 14.57
N ALA A 357 7.54 -11.97 15.03
CA ALA A 357 7.55 -13.25 14.33
C ALA A 357 6.20 -13.99 14.41
N ALA A 358 5.28 -13.56 15.28
CA ALA A 358 3.95 -14.14 15.42
C ALA A 358 2.99 -13.74 14.28
N GLY A 359 3.29 -12.66 13.55
CA GLY A 359 2.34 -12.06 12.61
C GLY A 359 1.06 -11.59 13.31
N THR A 360 -0.05 -11.56 12.56
CA THR A 360 -1.35 -11.13 13.07
C THR A 360 -2.45 -12.12 12.70
N ILE A 361 -3.69 -11.86 13.12
CA ILE A 361 -4.87 -12.61 12.68
C ILE A 361 -5.15 -12.46 11.17
N ASP A 362 -4.62 -11.42 10.52
CA ASP A 362 -4.77 -11.20 9.06
C ASP A 362 -3.74 -11.99 8.25
N GLY A 363 -2.66 -12.43 8.89
CA GLY A 363 -1.55 -13.14 8.30
C GLY A 363 -0.62 -13.61 9.40
N VAL A 364 -0.78 -14.87 9.78
CA VAL A 364 0.00 -15.49 10.86
C VAL A 364 1.45 -15.61 10.47
N GLY A 365 2.34 -15.47 11.46
CA GLY A 365 3.76 -15.63 11.29
C GLY A 365 4.21 -17.09 11.31
N ALA A 366 5.51 -17.29 11.48
CA ALA A 366 6.15 -18.61 11.43
C ALA A 366 6.54 -19.09 12.84
N PHE A 367 6.92 -20.37 12.93
CA PHE A 367 7.49 -20.99 14.13
C PHE A 367 6.66 -20.90 15.42
N ASN A 368 5.35 -20.70 15.27
CA ASN A 368 4.39 -20.70 16.37
C ASN A 368 4.66 -19.65 17.49
N PHE A 369 5.33 -18.55 17.15
CA PHE A 369 5.39 -17.39 18.02
C PHE A 369 3.97 -16.89 18.31
N THR A 370 3.73 -16.45 19.54
CA THR A 370 2.46 -15.86 19.97
C THR A 370 2.59 -14.35 20.09
N GLN A 371 1.45 -13.65 20.03
CA GLN A 371 1.42 -12.23 20.35
C GLN A 371 1.39 -12.02 21.86
N GLY A 372 1.87 -10.87 22.33
CA GLY A 372 1.78 -10.49 23.73
C GLY A 372 2.98 -10.93 24.59
N SER A 373 4.11 -11.27 23.97
CA SER A 373 5.30 -11.73 24.70
C SER A 373 6.06 -10.55 25.31
N VAL A 374 6.09 -10.48 26.63
CA VAL A 374 6.88 -9.50 27.41
C VAL A 374 8.18 -10.08 28.00
N GLU A 375 8.35 -11.40 27.88
CA GLU A 375 9.56 -12.14 28.25
C GLU A 375 10.13 -12.83 27.00
N GLY A 376 11.46 -12.94 26.95
CA GLY A 376 12.14 -13.65 25.88
C GLY A 376 12.07 -15.16 26.10
N ASP A 377 12.10 -15.90 24.99
CA ASP A 377 12.30 -17.34 24.99
C ASP A 377 13.81 -17.68 24.94
N PRO A 378 14.38 -18.43 25.91
CA PRO A 378 15.81 -18.72 25.96
C PRO A 378 16.36 -19.38 24.70
N PHE A 379 15.57 -20.25 24.04
CA PHE A 379 15.99 -20.94 22.82
C PHE A 379 16.14 -19.96 21.66
N TRP A 380 15.16 -19.07 21.45
CA TRP A 380 15.25 -18.03 20.41
C TRP A 380 16.29 -16.96 20.72
N ASP A 381 16.46 -16.61 21.99
CA ASP A 381 17.48 -15.66 22.42
C ASP A 381 18.90 -16.20 22.15
N GLU A 382 19.14 -17.49 22.37
CA GLU A 382 20.41 -18.14 22.04
C GLU A 382 20.66 -18.20 20.53
N ILE A 383 19.65 -18.56 19.73
CA ILE A 383 19.76 -18.56 18.25
C ILE A 383 20.09 -17.15 17.73
N ARG A 384 19.40 -16.12 18.23
CA ARG A 384 19.68 -14.72 17.90
C ARG A 384 21.13 -14.38 18.24
N ASP A 385 21.56 -14.66 19.48
CA ASP A 385 22.89 -14.27 19.96
C ASP A 385 24.01 -14.96 19.15
N GLN A 386 23.82 -16.24 18.76
CA GLN A 386 24.77 -16.99 17.93
C GLN A 386 24.81 -16.53 16.46
N LEU A 387 23.66 -16.20 15.86
CA LEU A 387 23.58 -15.90 14.42
C LEU A 387 23.72 -14.41 14.08
N LEU A 388 23.21 -13.54 14.94
CA LEU A 388 23.00 -12.12 14.66
C LEU A 388 23.72 -11.19 15.64
N GLY A 389 24.26 -11.74 16.73
CA GLY A 389 24.91 -11.00 17.80
C GLY A 389 23.94 -10.60 18.92
N GLN A 390 24.49 -10.47 20.12
CA GLN A 390 23.71 -10.16 21.31
C GLN A 390 23.33 -8.67 21.36
N PRO A 391 22.04 -8.31 21.59
CA PRO A 391 21.64 -6.93 21.76
C PRO A 391 22.34 -6.29 22.97
N SER A 392 22.81 -5.05 22.84
CA SER A 392 23.48 -4.35 23.93
C SER A 392 22.58 -4.15 25.15
N ASN A 393 23.18 -4.00 26.34
CA ASN A 393 22.43 -3.71 27.57
C ASN A 393 21.64 -2.41 27.48
N GLU A 394 22.17 -1.41 26.77
CA GLU A 394 21.52 -0.13 26.51
C GLU A 394 20.26 -0.32 25.65
N THR A 395 20.37 -1.05 24.55
CA THR A 395 19.23 -1.34 23.66
C THR A 395 18.17 -2.18 24.39
N LYS A 396 18.57 -3.22 25.14
CA LYS A 396 17.66 -4.02 25.98
C LYS A 396 16.93 -3.14 27.00
N ALA A 397 17.64 -2.28 27.72
CA ALA A 397 17.05 -1.40 28.73
C ALA A 397 16.08 -0.38 28.12
N CYS A 398 16.46 0.23 27.00
CA CYS A 398 15.64 1.22 26.29
C CYS A 398 14.33 0.61 25.77
N HIS A 399 14.36 -0.65 25.33
CA HIS A 399 13.21 -1.30 24.73
C HIS A 399 12.21 -1.92 25.70
N LYS A 400 12.53 -2.05 26.99
CA LYS A 400 11.63 -2.70 27.96
C LYS A 400 10.19 -2.14 27.87
N PRO A 401 9.17 -3.02 27.95
CA PRO A 401 9.24 -4.45 28.24
C PRO A 401 9.46 -5.36 27.02
N LYS A 402 9.77 -4.82 25.83
CA LYS A 402 9.94 -5.63 24.61
C LYS A 402 11.09 -6.63 24.75
N PRO A 403 10.84 -7.95 24.61
CA PRO A 403 11.91 -8.92 24.43
C PRO A 403 12.40 -8.85 22.98
N ILE A 404 13.64 -8.39 22.78
CA ILE A 404 14.20 -8.13 21.45
C ILE A 404 14.46 -9.44 20.71
N LEU A 405 13.84 -9.64 19.55
CA LEU A 405 14.19 -10.73 18.62
C LEU A 405 15.27 -10.30 17.63
N PHE A 406 15.19 -9.07 17.09
CA PHE A 406 16.17 -8.52 16.16
C PHE A 406 16.62 -7.12 16.60
N SER A 407 17.90 -6.97 16.96
CA SER A 407 18.50 -5.66 17.29
C SER A 407 18.93 -4.91 16.03
N THR A 408 17.97 -4.61 15.16
CA THR A 408 18.24 -4.14 13.79
C THR A 408 19.08 -2.86 13.68
N GLY A 409 19.09 -2.01 14.70
CA GLY A 409 19.93 -0.80 14.78
C GLY A 409 21.39 -1.07 15.15
N GLU A 410 21.70 -2.30 15.56
CA GLU A 410 23.05 -2.80 15.83
C GLU A 410 23.52 -3.74 14.71
N MET A 411 22.68 -3.97 13.70
CA MET A 411 22.93 -4.88 12.57
C MET A 411 23.14 -4.08 11.28
N THR A 412 24.40 -3.96 10.85
CA THR A 412 24.80 -3.08 9.72
C THR A 412 25.33 -3.80 8.49
N TRP A 413 25.40 -5.14 8.51
CA TRP A 413 25.87 -5.94 7.39
C TRP A 413 24.73 -6.67 6.65
N PRO A 414 24.73 -6.71 5.30
CA PRO A 414 25.62 -5.98 4.38
C PRO A 414 25.37 -4.47 4.37
N HIS A 415 24.19 -4.04 4.78
CA HIS A 415 23.80 -2.66 5.05
C HIS A 415 22.96 -2.60 6.33
N PRO A 416 22.73 -1.41 6.93
CA PRO A 416 21.77 -1.23 8.02
C PRO A 416 20.44 -1.96 7.77
N TRP A 417 19.96 -2.67 8.78
CA TRP A 417 18.75 -3.48 8.68
C TRP A 417 17.48 -2.64 8.78
N HIS A 418 17.52 -1.54 9.52
CA HIS A 418 16.45 -0.55 9.62
C HIS A 418 16.97 0.88 9.45
N PRO A 419 16.07 1.84 9.09
CA PRO A 419 16.41 3.25 9.02
C PRO A 419 16.63 3.85 10.41
N ASP A 420 17.71 4.61 10.58
CA ASP A 420 17.85 5.58 11.67
C ASP A 420 17.24 6.94 11.27
N ILE A 421 17.45 7.33 10.01
CA ILE A 421 17.03 8.63 9.47
C ILE A 421 15.66 8.51 8.83
N VAL A 422 14.70 9.26 9.38
CA VAL A 422 13.27 9.18 9.05
C VAL A 422 12.74 10.54 8.62
N ASP A 423 11.87 10.56 7.61
CA ASP A 423 11.16 11.76 7.17
C ASP A 423 9.96 12.05 8.08
N VAL A 424 9.84 13.28 8.57
CA VAL A 424 8.61 13.83 9.16
C VAL A 424 8.16 15.03 8.35
N GLN A 425 6.87 15.09 7.98
CA GLN A 425 6.37 16.09 7.04
C GLN A 425 4.89 16.44 7.26
N ILE A 426 4.57 17.73 7.19
CA ILE A 426 3.20 18.24 7.13
C ILE A 426 3.04 19.08 5.86
N ALA A 427 1.96 18.86 5.12
CA ALA A 427 1.48 19.79 4.10
C ALA A 427 0.14 20.40 4.55
N ALA A 428 0.08 21.72 4.61
CA ALA A 428 -1.14 22.46 4.90
C ALA A 428 -1.69 23.10 3.61
N ILE A 429 -2.93 22.76 3.27
CA ILE A 429 -3.69 23.25 2.13
C ILE A 429 -4.87 24.03 2.69
N GLY A 430 -4.71 25.34 2.86
CA GLY A 430 -5.72 26.15 3.52
C GLY A 430 -6.03 25.63 4.92
N SER A 431 -7.28 25.23 5.15
CA SER A 431 -7.75 24.68 6.43
C SER A 431 -7.49 23.18 6.62
N LEU A 432 -6.83 22.48 5.70
CA LEU A 432 -6.51 21.05 5.78
C LEU A 432 -5.01 20.84 6.05
N ALA A 433 -4.65 20.03 7.03
CA ALA A 433 -3.28 19.56 7.27
C ALA A 433 -3.18 18.05 7.01
N ILE A 434 -2.31 17.66 6.08
CA ILE A 434 -1.94 16.27 5.79
C ILE A 434 -0.66 15.95 6.56
N VAL A 435 -0.76 15.06 7.55
CA VAL A 435 0.36 14.61 8.38
C VAL A 435 0.90 13.30 7.82
N ALA A 436 2.06 13.35 7.18
CA ALA A 436 2.65 12.23 6.45
C ALA A 436 3.49 11.34 7.36
N VAL A 437 2.89 10.29 7.94
CA VAL A 437 3.56 9.45 8.94
C VAL A 437 4.32 8.27 8.30
N PRO A 438 5.57 7.98 8.75
CA PRO A 438 6.47 7.02 8.10
C PRO A 438 6.24 5.55 8.52
N GLY A 439 4.99 5.16 8.72
CA GLY A 439 4.66 3.83 9.22
C GLY A 439 3.18 3.64 9.49
N GLU A 440 2.88 2.64 10.30
CA GLU A 440 1.53 2.16 10.62
C GLU A 440 1.14 2.58 12.04
N PHE A 441 0.55 3.76 12.17
CA PHE A 441 0.01 4.23 13.44
C PHE A 441 -1.22 3.41 13.83
N THR A 442 -1.30 2.94 15.08
CA THR A 442 -2.54 2.38 15.63
C THR A 442 -3.64 3.43 15.74
N THR A 443 -4.86 2.98 15.99
CA THR A 443 -6.05 3.80 16.16
C THR A 443 -5.79 4.94 17.16
N MET A 444 -5.38 4.62 18.39
CA MET A 444 -5.16 5.66 19.42
C MET A 444 -3.91 6.50 19.15
N SER A 445 -2.87 5.93 18.55
CA SER A 445 -1.69 6.69 18.11
C SER A 445 -2.06 7.79 17.12
N GLY A 446 -2.87 7.45 16.11
CA GLY A 446 -3.35 8.42 15.13
C GLY A 446 -4.23 9.50 15.75
N ARG A 447 -5.15 9.13 16.67
CA ARG A 447 -5.99 10.08 17.42
C ARG A 447 -5.17 11.10 18.21
N ARG A 448 -4.20 10.63 19.01
CA ARG A 448 -3.32 11.47 19.83
C ARG A 448 -2.52 12.44 18.97
N LEU A 449 -1.93 11.96 17.87
CA LEU A 449 -1.18 12.81 16.95
C LEU A 449 -2.07 13.86 16.26
N ARG A 450 -3.22 13.44 15.74
CA ARG A 450 -4.19 14.32 15.07
C ARG A 450 -4.65 15.45 16.00
N GLU A 451 -5.01 15.12 17.23
CA GLU A 451 -5.42 16.10 18.23
C GLU A 451 -4.27 17.03 18.65
N ALA A 452 -3.07 16.50 18.85
CA ALA A 452 -1.90 17.30 19.25
C ALA A 452 -1.51 18.33 18.16
N VAL A 453 -1.48 17.91 16.90
CA VAL A 453 -1.22 18.81 15.76
C VAL A 453 -2.31 19.87 15.62
N LYS A 454 -3.58 19.47 15.73
CA LYS A 454 -4.72 20.41 15.67
C LYS A 454 -4.61 21.49 16.76
N ARG A 455 -4.35 21.08 18.01
CA ARG A 455 -4.19 22.01 19.14
C ARG A 455 -3.02 22.97 18.94
N GLU A 456 -1.92 22.52 18.33
CA GLU A 456 -0.77 23.38 18.06
C GLU A 456 -1.13 24.48 17.04
N PHE A 457 -1.86 24.15 15.98
CA PHE A 457 -2.39 25.13 15.04
C PHE A 457 -3.37 26.11 15.69
N ASP A 458 -4.31 25.59 16.50
CA ASP A 458 -5.29 26.42 17.22
C ASP A 458 -4.59 27.43 18.16
N TYR A 459 -3.57 26.99 18.90
CA TYR A 459 -2.80 27.83 19.82
C TYR A 459 -2.06 28.97 19.11
N HIS A 460 -1.55 28.73 17.89
CA HIS A 460 -0.82 29.71 17.10
C HIS A 460 -1.70 30.46 16.07
N GLY A 461 -3.00 30.58 16.34
CA GLY A 461 -3.88 31.47 15.57
C GLY A 461 -4.30 30.95 14.20
N THR A 462 -4.17 29.64 13.95
CA THR A 462 -4.71 28.96 12.76
C THR A 462 -5.83 28.00 13.20
N PRO A 463 -6.95 28.50 13.74
CA PRO A 463 -7.97 27.66 14.34
C PRO A 463 -8.73 26.85 13.29
N ARG A 464 -9.31 25.71 13.73
CA ARG A 464 -10.17 24.85 12.90
C ARG A 464 -9.45 24.13 11.75
N MET A 465 -8.18 23.80 11.95
CA MET A 465 -7.49 22.90 11.03
C MET A 465 -8.11 21.51 11.07
N ASP A 466 -8.42 21.03 9.89
CA ASP A 466 -8.80 19.67 9.60
C ASP A 466 -7.52 18.85 9.44
N VAL A 467 -7.23 17.96 10.39
CA VAL A 467 -5.98 17.19 10.40
C VAL A 467 -6.26 15.76 9.97
N VAL A 468 -5.61 15.30 8.90
CA VAL A 468 -5.66 13.91 8.43
C VAL A 468 -4.30 13.24 8.63
N ILE A 469 -4.32 11.96 8.97
CA ILE A 469 -3.12 11.12 9.00
C ILE A 469 -3.01 10.47 7.62
N ALA A 470 -1.87 10.61 6.96
CA ALA A 470 -1.52 9.86 5.77
C ALA A 470 -0.46 8.82 6.16
N GLY A 471 -0.84 7.55 6.14
CA GLY A 471 0.00 6.43 6.53
C GLY A 471 1.10 6.13 5.51
N LEU A 472 2.10 5.34 5.94
CA LEU A 472 3.09 4.71 5.07
C LEU A 472 3.81 5.68 4.13
N CYS A 473 4.09 6.88 4.66
CA CYS A 473 4.65 7.96 3.88
C CYS A 473 6.18 7.93 3.87
N ASN A 474 6.77 8.19 2.71
CA ASN A 474 8.16 8.57 2.51
C ASN A 474 9.23 7.50 2.81
N VAL A 475 9.18 6.88 3.97
CA VAL A 475 10.03 5.78 4.43
C VAL A 475 9.20 4.91 5.37
N TYR A 476 9.42 3.61 5.36
CA TYR A 476 8.69 2.68 6.21
C TYR A 476 9.48 2.30 7.46
N THR A 477 8.88 2.51 8.64
CA THR A 477 9.45 2.24 9.95
C THR A 477 8.55 1.33 10.80
N HIS A 478 7.83 0.41 10.17
CA HIS A 478 6.89 -0.50 10.85
C HIS A 478 5.78 0.26 11.59
N TYR A 479 5.46 -0.18 12.82
CA TYR A 479 4.27 0.22 13.56
C TYR A 479 4.58 1.31 14.58
N ILE A 480 3.55 2.05 14.96
CA ILE A 480 3.61 3.02 16.04
C ILE A 480 2.41 2.80 16.94
N THR A 481 2.65 2.26 18.12
CA THR A 481 1.66 2.12 19.19
C THR A 481 1.74 3.25 20.20
N THR A 482 0.70 3.41 21.02
CA THR A 482 0.79 4.23 22.23
C THR A 482 1.78 3.62 23.22
N TYR A 483 2.18 4.38 24.25
CA TYR A 483 3.03 3.85 25.31
C TYR A 483 2.33 2.69 26.02
N GLU A 484 1.02 2.81 26.24
CA GLU A 484 0.17 1.83 26.91
C GLU A 484 0.01 0.57 26.08
N GLU A 485 -0.34 0.70 24.80
CA GLU A 485 -0.40 -0.41 23.85
C GLU A 485 0.96 -1.12 23.73
N TYR A 486 2.07 -0.36 23.78
CA TYR A 486 3.43 -0.91 23.71
C TYR A 486 3.70 -1.89 24.86
N GLN A 487 3.14 -1.66 26.05
CA GLN A 487 3.40 -2.52 27.21
C GLN A 487 2.91 -3.95 27.01
N VAL A 488 1.87 -4.14 26.18
CA VAL A 488 1.26 -5.46 25.94
C VAL A 488 2.11 -6.33 25.03
N GLN A 489 2.95 -5.73 24.16
CA GLN A 489 3.79 -6.46 23.21
C GLN A 489 3.04 -7.43 22.27
N ARG A 490 1.84 -7.04 21.80
CA ARG A 490 1.25 -7.63 20.60
C ARG A 490 2.06 -7.26 19.34
N TYR A 491 1.67 -7.75 18.17
CA TYR A 491 2.45 -7.59 16.93
C TYR A 491 2.85 -6.14 16.65
N GLU A 492 1.91 -5.19 16.76
CA GLU A 492 2.16 -3.77 16.49
C GLU A 492 3.17 -3.17 17.49
N ALA A 493 3.05 -3.54 18.77
CA ALA A 493 3.93 -3.10 19.84
C ALA A 493 5.35 -3.68 19.71
N ALA A 494 5.46 -4.97 19.38
CA ALA A 494 6.73 -5.62 19.07
C ALA A 494 7.39 -5.01 17.82
N SER A 495 6.57 -4.51 16.89
CA SER A 495 7.00 -3.84 15.67
C SER A 495 7.15 -2.31 15.80
N THR A 496 7.00 -1.76 17.00
CA THR A 496 7.28 -0.33 17.27
C THR A 496 8.77 -0.14 17.50
N ILE A 497 9.52 0.11 16.42
CA ILE A 497 10.95 -0.16 16.38
C ILE A 497 11.82 0.79 17.20
N TYR A 498 11.40 2.03 17.47
CA TYR A 498 12.21 3.00 18.24
C TYR A 498 11.87 3.03 19.73
N GLY A 499 11.20 1.99 20.23
CA GLY A 499 10.92 1.78 21.66
C GLY A 499 9.60 2.39 22.13
N PRO A 500 9.32 2.36 23.46
CA PRO A 500 8.02 2.71 24.03
C PRO A 500 7.62 4.19 23.81
N HIS A 501 8.59 5.06 23.58
CA HIS A 501 8.36 6.50 23.40
C HIS A 501 8.31 6.94 21.93
N THR A 502 8.24 5.99 20.99
CA THR A 502 8.15 6.28 19.55
C THR A 502 7.01 7.24 19.21
N LEU A 503 5.78 6.99 19.71
CA LEU A 503 4.66 7.90 19.47
C LEU A 503 4.88 9.28 20.09
N SER A 504 5.41 9.35 21.31
CA SER A 504 5.64 10.63 21.99
C SER A 504 6.67 11.48 21.24
N ALA A 505 7.72 10.85 20.70
CA ALA A 505 8.68 11.50 19.80
C ALA A 505 7.98 12.05 18.55
N TYR A 506 7.16 11.25 17.87
CA TYR A 506 6.42 11.75 16.70
C TYR A 506 5.48 12.90 17.05
N VAL A 507 4.73 12.81 18.15
CA VAL A 507 3.86 13.91 18.61
C VAL A 507 4.68 15.19 18.82
N GLN A 508 5.84 15.12 19.48
CA GLN A 508 6.72 16.27 19.68
C GLN A 508 7.22 16.86 18.35
N LEU A 509 7.70 16.02 17.43
CA LEU A 509 8.25 16.43 16.14
C LEU A 509 7.17 17.10 15.26
N TYR A 510 5.98 16.48 15.16
CA TYR A 510 4.88 17.01 14.36
C TYR A 510 4.26 18.28 14.95
N ARG A 511 4.26 18.45 16.28
CA ARG A 511 3.94 19.75 16.89
C ARG A 511 4.97 20.81 16.52
N GLY A 512 6.26 20.48 16.50
CA GLY A 512 7.30 21.39 16.01
C GLY A 512 7.07 21.84 14.57
N LEU A 513 6.75 20.91 13.67
CA LEU A 513 6.40 21.19 12.27
C LEU A 513 5.13 22.07 12.17
N ALA A 514 4.07 21.72 12.90
CA ALA A 514 2.81 22.47 12.90
C ALA A 514 2.99 23.91 13.41
N ARG A 515 3.74 24.07 14.50
CA ARG A 515 4.14 25.38 15.03
C ARG A 515 4.85 26.19 13.96
N ALA A 516 5.90 25.64 13.34
CA ALA A 516 6.68 26.36 12.35
C ALA A 516 5.85 26.78 11.12
N ILE A 517 4.88 25.97 10.71
CA ILE A 517 3.91 26.35 9.68
C ILE A 517 3.04 27.51 10.16
N ALA A 518 2.44 27.40 11.35
CA ALA A 518 1.53 28.40 11.91
C ALA A 518 2.22 29.75 12.16
N THR A 519 3.48 29.74 12.60
CA THR A 519 4.28 30.94 12.88
C THR A 519 5.09 31.44 11.68
N ASN A 520 5.00 30.76 10.53
CA ASN A 520 5.75 31.09 9.30
C ASN A 520 7.29 31.12 9.53
N THR A 521 7.79 30.14 10.27
CA THR A 521 9.21 29.95 10.63
C THR A 521 9.75 28.60 10.14
N VAL A 522 9.19 28.05 9.05
CA VAL A 522 9.61 26.75 8.48
C VAL A 522 11.08 26.77 8.05
N GLN A 523 11.55 27.89 7.52
CA GLN A 523 12.95 28.11 7.14
C GLN A 523 13.94 28.01 8.31
N ASP A 524 13.45 28.17 9.55
CA ASP A 524 14.26 28.11 10.76
C ASP A 524 14.35 26.68 11.31
N LEU A 525 13.56 25.74 10.77
CA LEU A 525 13.66 24.33 11.15
C LEU A 525 15.00 23.75 10.69
N PRO A 526 15.72 23.01 11.56
CA PRO A 526 16.91 22.32 11.14
C PRO A 526 16.53 21.26 10.08
N ARG A 527 17.26 21.24 8.96
CA ARG A 527 17.05 20.24 7.89
C ARG A 527 17.20 18.80 8.39
N GLY A 528 18.09 18.60 9.37
CA GLY A 528 18.44 17.29 9.92
C GLY A 528 19.41 16.50 9.03
N PRO A 529 19.81 15.30 9.48
CA PRO A 529 20.77 14.45 8.76
C PRO A 529 20.17 13.90 7.48
N GLU A 530 20.90 13.97 6.36
CA GLU A 530 20.44 13.39 5.09
C GLU A 530 20.44 11.85 5.15
N PRO A 531 19.38 11.16 4.68
CA PRO A 531 19.33 9.71 4.69
C PRO A 531 20.33 9.10 3.69
N PRO A 532 20.89 7.91 4.00
CA PRO A 532 21.88 7.28 3.13
C PRO A 532 21.24 6.70 1.85
N VAL A 533 22.03 6.64 0.78
CA VAL A 533 21.70 5.90 -0.46
C VAL A 533 22.68 4.75 -0.61
N PHE A 534 22.24 3.51 -0.38
CA PHE A 534 23.14 2.37 -0.44
C PHE A 534 23.51 2.00 -1.89
N ASN A 535 24.78 1.62 -2.10
CA ASN A 535 25.26 1.12 -3.37
C ASN A 535 25.04 -0.39 -3.46
N ILE A 536 23.85 -0.79 -3.93
CA ILE A 536 23.42 -2.19 -3.98
C ILE A 536 23.77 -2.78 -5.35
N ARG A 537 24.83 -3.59 -5.40
CA ARG A 537 25.25 -4.32 -6.61
C ARG A 537 24.68 -5.75 -6.61
N ASN A 538 23.72 -6.02 -7.50
CA ASN A 538 23.17 -7.36 -7.83
C ASN A 538 22.94 -8.32 -6.65
N VAL A 539 22.35 -7.83 -5.55
CA VAL A 539 21.88 -8.69 -4.44
C VAL A 539 20.41 -9.03 -4.70
N THR A 540 20.16 -9.96 -5.65
CA THR A 540 18.84 -10.54 -5.87
C THR A 540 18.95 -12.06 -5.87
N LEU A 541 18.13 -12.72 -5.04
CA LEU A 541 17.97 -14.17 -5.00
C LEU A 541 16.84 -14.64 -5.92
N VAL A 542 16.17 -13.72 -6.64
CA VAL A 542 15.21 -14.05 -7.69
C VAL A 542 15.95 -14.74 -8.85
N PRO A 543 15.52 -15.94 -9.28
CA PRO A 543 16.15 -16.64 -10.39
C PRO A 543 16.17 -15.79 -11.68
N PRO A 544 17.26 -15.87 -12.46
CA PRO A 544 17.34 -15.19 -13.74
C PRO A 544 16.32 -15.77 -14.74
N LEU A 545 15.86 -14.94 -15.66
CA LEU A 545 14.96 -15.39 -16.72
C LEU A 545 15.66 -16.38 -17.65
N THR A 546 15.11 -17.59 -17.73
CA THR A 546 15.52 -18.60 -18.70
C THR A 546 14.87 -18.35 -20.06
N ALA A 547 15.40 -18.97 -21.12
CA ALA A 547 14.74 -18.92 -22.42
C ALA A 547 13.39 -19.64 -22.35
N ASP A 548 12.33 -18.97 -22.79
CA ASP A 548 11.00 -19.56 -22.86
C ASP A 548 10.95 -20.59 -24.00
N ARG A 549 10.14 -21.63 -23.83
CA ARG A 549 9.94 -22.69 -24.82
C ARG A 549 8.46 -23.02 -24.98
N VAL A 550 8.14 -23.55 -26.14
CA VAL A 550 6.79 -24.03 -26.49
C VAL A 550 6.73 -25.57 -26.48
N PRO A 551 5.54 -26.17 -26.37
CA PRO A 551 5.32 -27.58 -26.71
C PRO A 551 5.69 -27.86 -28.19
N ALA A 552 5.89 -29.15 -28.52
CA ALA A 552 6.12 -29.53 -29.92
C ALA A 552 4.90 -29.16 -30.79
N ASN A 553 5.14 -28.65 -31.99
CA ASN A 553 4.11 -28.23 -32.95
C ASN A 553 3.13 -27.15 -32.44
N LYS A 554 3.58 -26.31 -31.49
CA LYS A 554 2.82 -25.17 -30.98
C LYS A 554 3.67 -23.90 -31.05
N THR A 555 3.03 -22.74 -31.06
CA THR A 555 3.66 -21.43 -30.91
C THR A 555 3.17 -20.70 -29.66
N PHE A 556 3.85 -19.63 -29.26
CA PHE A 556 3.39 -18.79 -28.16
C PHE A 556 2.08 -18.12 -28.53
N GLY A 557 1.09 -18.16 -27.64
CA GLY A 557 -0.26 -17.66 -27.92
C GLY A 557 -1.22 -18.71 -28.49
N ASP A 558 -0.75 -19.91 -28.84
CA ASP A 558 -1.65 -21.00 -29.22
C ASP A 558 -2.56 -21.40 -28.05
N VAL A 559 -3.84 -21.67 -28.35
CA VAL A 559 -4.79 -22.16 -27.34
C VAL A 559 -4.51 -23.63 -27.01
N LEU A 560 -4.51 -23.93 -25.71
CA LEU A 560 -4.37 -25.25 -25.10
C LEU A 560 -5.72 -25.78 -24.59
N GLN A 561 -6.53 -24.90 -24.01
CA GLN A 561 -7.90 -25.18 -23.57
C GLN A 561 -8.79 -24.05 -24.06
N GLU A 562 -9.81 -24.39 -24.83
CA GLU A 562 -10.74 -23.42 -25.41
C GLU A 562 -11.88 -23.04 -24.46
N VAL A 563 -12.49 -21.88 -24.75
CA VAL A 563 -13.76 -21.46 -24.17
C VAL A 563 -14.91 -22.35 -24.63
N ARG A 564 -16.00 -22.40 -23.85
CA ARG A 564 -17.28 -22.97 -24.30
C ARG A 564 -17.91 -22.06 -25.36
N GLN A 565 -18.81 -22.60 -26.17
CA GLN A 565 -19.51 -21.82 -27.20
C GLN A 565 -20.49 -20.79 -26.61
N GLN A 566 -21.05 -21.07 -25.44
CA GLN A 566 -22.05 -20.22 -24.80
C GLN A 566 -21.82 -20.13 -23.30
N TYR A 567 -22.09 -18.94 -22.76
CA TYR A 567 -22.11 -18.65 -21.35
C TYR A 567 -23.32 -17.80 -20.97
N ARG A 568 -23.61 -17.76 -19.68
CA ARG A 568 -24.56 -16.86 -19.03
C ARG A 568 -23.83 -15.90 -18.10
N ALA A 569 -24.48 -14.79 -17.78
CA ALA A 569 -23.98 -13.90 -16.74
C ALA A 569 -23.78 -14.66 -15.42
N ARG A 570 -22.73 -14.29 -14.66
CA ARG A 570 -22.24 -14.95 -13.44
C ARG A 570 -21.51 -16.28 -13.64
N GLU A 571 -21.42 -16.80 -14.87
CA GLU A 571 -20.48 -17.88 -15.18
C GLU A 571 -19.07 -17.33 -15.42
N VAL A 572 -18.10 -18.24 -15.48
CA VAL A 572 -16.69 -17.90 -15.75
C VAL A 572 -16.30 -18.45 -17.11
N ALA A 573 -15.92 -17.57 -18.04
CA ALA A 573 -15.28 -17.97 -19.29
C ALA A 573 -13.78 -18.15 -19.05
N GLU A 574 -13.25 -19.33 -19.37
CA GLU A 574 -11.86 -19.69 -19.10
C GLU A 574 -11.20 -20.17 -20.39
N VAL A 575 -10.00 -19.66 -20.66
CA VAL A 575 -9.15 -20.07 -21.79
C VAL A 575 -7.71 -20.21 -21.31
N THR A 576 -7.02 -21.25 -21.78
CA THR A 576 -5.59 -21.45 -21.48
C THR A 576 -4.76 -21.41 -22.76
N PHE A 577 -3.68 -20.63 -22.73
CA PHE A 577 -2.74 -20.44 -23.83
C PHE A 577 -1.35 -21.00 -23.51
N VAL A 578 -0.58 -21.30 -24.54
CA VAL A 578 0.87 -21.44 -24.44
C VAL A 578 1.47 -20.09 -24.07
N GLY A 579 2.02 -20.00 -22.86
CA GLY A 579 2.53 -18.77 -22.26
C GLY A 579 4.05 -18.65 -22.27
N ALA A 580 4.51 -17.47 -21.89
CA ALA A 580 5.91 -17.17 -21.58
C ALA A 580 5.95 -16.46 -20.21
N ASN A 581 7.13 -16.32 -19.60
CA ASN A 581 7.25 -15.66 -18.31
C ASN A 581 6.83 -14.16 -18.38
N PRO A 582 5.82 -13.71 -17.60
CA PRO A 582 5.31 -12.34 -17.64
C PRO A 582 6.36 -11.26 -17.31
N ARG A 583 7.45 -11.63 -16.62
CA ARG A 583 8.57 -10.72 -16.33
C ARG A 583 9.23 -10.19 -17.61
N ASN A 584 9.14 -10.91 -18.73
CA ASN A 584 9.65 -10.43 -20.02
C ASN A 584 8.93 -9.16 -20.50
N SER A 585 7.63 -9.00 -20.18
CA SER A 585 6.86 -7.80 -20.54
C SER A 585 7.24 -6.60 -19.66
N ALA A 586 7.50 -6.82 -18.38
CA ALA A 586 7.84 -5.76 -17.41
C ALA A 586 9.19 -5.06 -17.73
N GLU A 587 10.10 -5.74 -18.43
CA GLU A 587 11.39 -5.15 -18.83
C GLU A 587 11.28 -4.24 -20.07
N ASN A 588 10.22 -4.36 -20.88
CA ASN A 588 10.18 -3.78 -22.23
C ASN A 588 9.00 -2.83 -22.51
N ALA A 589 7.94 -2.86 -21.71
CA ALA A 589 6.76 -2.03 -21.95
C ALA A 589 6.26 -1.37 -20.65
N THR A 590 6.09 -0.05 -20.69
CA THR A 590 5.56 0.74 -19.57
C THR A 590 4.03 0.78 -19.53
N GLU A 591 3.36 0.38 -20.62
CA GLU A 591 1.89 0.32 -20.76
C GLU A 591 1.54 -0.90 -21.63
N HIS A 592 1.39 -2.06 -20.99
CA HIS A 592 1.10 -3.34 -21.64
C HIS A 592 -0.11 -3.96 -20.97
N ASN A 593 -1.08 -4.48 -21.72
CA ASN A 593 -2.14 -5.32 -21.17
C ASN A 593 -1.79 -6.79 -21.41
N PHE A 594 -1.91 -7.66 -20.41
CA PHE A 594 -1.75 -9.09 -20.58
C PHE A 594 -2.98 -9.74 -21.23
N LEU A 595 -4.17 -9.19 -21.02
CA LEU A 595 -5.41 -9.70 -21.59
C LEU A 595 -6.35 -8.59 -22.02
N MET A 596 -7.25 -8.94 -22.93
CA MET A 596 -8.44 -8.15 -23.28
C MET A 596 -9.63 -9.09 -23.50
N VAL A 597 -10.81 -8.67 -23.05
CA VAL A 597 -12.09 -9.23 -23.50
C VAL A 597 -12.66 -8.27 -24.53
N GLU A 598 -12.96 -8.79 -25.70
CA GLU A 598 -13.48 -7.99 -26.82
C GLU A 598 -14.90 -8.46 -27.17
N ARG A 599 -15.78 -7.50 -27.47
CA ARG A 599 -17.12 -7.72 -27.99
C ARG A 599 -17.17 -7.36 -29.47
N TYR A 600 -17.82 -8.20 -30.25
CA TYR A 600 -18.06 -7.92 -31.67
C TYR A 600 -19.27 -6.99 -31.84
N ALA A 601 -19.08 -5.89 -32.57
CA ALA A 601 -20.15 -4.99 -32.98
C ALA A 601 -20.50 -5.24 -34.45
N SER A 602 -21.68 -5.82 -34.68
CA SER A 602 -22.18 -6.11 -36.04
C SER A 602 -22.43 -4.85 -36.87
N THR A 603 -22.70 -3.72 -36.22
CA THR A 603 -22.95 -2.42 -36.90
C THR A 603 -21.70 -1.84 -37.56
N SER A 604 -20.52 -2.09 -37.00
CA SER A 604 -19.23 -1.57 -37.49
C SER A 604 -18.29 -2.66 -38.02
N ASP A 605 -18.72 -3.92 -38.01
CA ASP A 605 -17.91 -5.10 -38.35
C ASP A 605 -16.54 -5.10 -37.65
N SER A 606 -16.54 -4.78 -36.36
CA SER A 606 -15.30 -4.59 -35.59
C SER A 606 -15.40 -5.12 -34.17
N TRP A 607 -14.24 -5.43 -33.59
CA TRP A 607 -14.09 -5.82 -32.19
C TRP A 607 -13.79 -4.61 -31.31
N HIS A 608 -14.50 -4.48 -30.20
CA HIS A 608 -14.31 -3.41 -29.22
C HIS A 608 -13.92 -4.02 -27.88
N VAL A 609 -12.90 -3.46 -27.23
CA VAL A 609 -12.46 -3.92 -25.92
C VAL A 609 -13.49 -3.51 -24.87
N VAL A 610 -13.94 -4.47 -24.05
CA VAL A 610 -14.89 -4.24 -22.96
C VAL A 610 -14.28 -4.51 -21.58
N GLN A 611 -13.21 -5.31 -21.52
CA GLN A 611 -12.44 -5.56 -20.31
C GLN A 611 -10.95 -5.65 -20.67
N ASN A 612 -10.09 -5.24 -19.75
CA ASN A 612 -8.64 -5.33 -19.81
C ASN A 612 -8.10 -6.00 -18.53
N ASP A 613 -6.77 -6.12 -18.40
CA ASP A 613 -6.16 -6.78 -17.23
C ASP A 613 -6.21 -5.98 -15.91
N ALA A 614 -6.72 -4.75 -15.96
CA ALA A 614 -7.05 -3.94 -14.79
C ALA A 614 -8.49 -4.14 -14.32
N SER A 615 -9.32 -4.81 -15.13
CA SER A 615 -10.72 -5.06 -14.84
C SER A 615 -10.84 -6.15 -13.77
N TRP A 616 -11.51 -5.85 -12.66
CA TRP A 616 -11.66 -6.76 -11.52
C TRP A 616 -12.30 -8.11 -11.88
N ASP A 617 -13.12 -8.11 -12.92
CA ASP A 617 -13.84 -9.27 -13.42
C ASP A 617 -12.96 -10.19 -14.29
N THR A 618 -11.69 -9.82 -14.53
CA THR A 618 -10.73 -10.64 -15.27
C THR A 618 -9.61 -11.11 -14.36
N ARG A 619 -9.06 -12.29 -14.65
CA ARG A 619 -7.91 -12.82 -13.92
C ARG A 619 -6.91 -13.41 -14.89
N PHE A 620 -5.64 -13.05 -14.70
CA PHE A 620 -4.51 -13.56 -15.46
C PHE A 620 -3.69 -14.48 -14.54
N TYR A 621 -3.70 -15.78 -14.81
CA TYR A 621 -2.88 -16.76 -14.10
C TYR A 621 -1.71 -17.19 -14.99
N TRP A 622 -0.51 -17.20 -14.42
CA TRP A 622 0.68 -17.77 -15.05
C TRP A 622 1.19 -18.95 -14.25
N THR A 623 1.32 -20.10 -14.93
CA THR A 623 1.80 -21.34 -14.33
C THR A 623 3.09 -21.78 -15.01
N LYS A 624 4.16 -21.84 -14.23
CA LYS A 624 5.47 -22.33 -14.68
C LYS A 624 5.40 -23.83 -14.99
N GLY A 625 5.86 -24.22 -16.18
CA GLY A 625 6.07 -25.61 -16.57
C GLY A 625 7.54 -26.03 -16.54
N LEU A 626 7.82 -27.21 -17.08
CA LEU A 626 9.17 -27.76 -17.18
C LEU A 626 9.95 -27.18 -18.37
N LEU A 627 11.28 -27.12 -18.24
CA LEU A 627 12.21 -26.78 -19.33
C LEU A 627 11.92 -25.45 -20.04
N GLY A 628 11.42 -24.45 -19.32
CA GLY A 628 11.10 -23.12 -19.86
C GLY A 628 9.73 -23.00 -20.53
N ARG A 629 8.88 -24.03 -20.45
CA ARG A 629 7.47 -23.94 -20.85
C ARG A 629 6.65 -23.27 -19.75
N SER A 630 5.55 -22.63 -20.14
CA SER A 630 4.56 -22.13 -19.19
C SER A 630 3.18 -22.04 -19.84
N ASN A 631 2.16 -22.03 -19.01
CA ASN A 631 0.78 -21.83 -19.44
C ASN A 631 0.28 -20.50 -18.87
N VAL A 632 -0.60 -19.85 -19.63
CA VAL A 632 -1.36 -18.69 -19.15
C VAL A 632 -2.84 -19.05 -19.20
N THR A 633 -3.52 -18.97 -18.08
CA THR A 633 -4.97 -19.15 -17.99
C THR A 633 -5.61 -17.79 -17.73
N ILE A 634 -6.57 -17.42 -18.57
CA ILE A 634 -7.35 -16.20 -18.42
C ILE A 634 -8.77 -16.59 -18.06
N GLU A 635 -9.26 -16.03 -16.95
CA GLU A 635 -10.65 -16.13 -16.54
C GLU A 635 -11.35 -14.78 -16.75
N TRP A 636 -12.55 -14.80 -17.30
CA TRP A 636 -13.50 -13.70 -17.28
C TRP A 636 -14.72 -14.12 -16.46
N HIS A 637 -14.86 -13.55 -15.27
CA HIS A 637 -16.00 -13.70 -14.37
C HIS A 637 -17.12 -12.79 -14.88
N ILE A 638 -18.03 -13.31 -15.70
CA ILE A 638 -18.96 -12.51 -16.50
C ILE A 638 -19.89 -11.71 -15.58
N PRO A 639 -19.80 -10.37 -15.55
CA PRO A 639 -20.59 -9.57 -14.63
C PRO A 639 -22.10 -9.69 -14.87
N HIS A 640 -22.86 -9.50 -13.81
CA HIS A 640 -24.30 -9.31 -13.94
C HIS A 640 -24.60 -8.06 -14.78
N GLY A 641 -25.48 -8.20 -15.79
CA GLY A 641 -25.83 -7.10 -16.71
C GLY A 641 -24.91 -6.98 -17.92
N THR A 642 -23.96 -7.91 -18.11
CA THR A 642 -23.21 -8.02 -19.38
C THR A 642 -24.18 -8.18 -20.54
N GLU A 643 -24.06 -7.34 -21.56
CA GLU A 643 -24.95 -7.39 -22.71
C GLU A 643 -24.77 -8.71 -23.49
N PRO A 644 -25.86 -9.37 -23.91
CA PRO A 644 -25.77 -10.49 -24.82
C PRO A 644 -25.03 -10.13 -26.10
N GLY A 645 -24.33 -11.11 -26.67
CA GLY A 645 -23.58 -10.92 -27.91
C GLY A 645 -22.37 -11.83 -28.01
N VAL A 646 -21.55 -11.58 -29.03
CA VAL A 646 -20.38 -12.38 -29.37
C VAL A 646 -19.13 -11.75 -28.80
N TYR A 647 -18.32 -12.56 -28.11
CA TYR A 647 -17.11 -12.16 -27.41
C TYR A 647 -15.93 -13.05 -27.78
N ARG A 648 -14.71 -12.56 -27.51
CA ARG A 648 -13.47 -13.34 -27.53
C ARG A 648 -12.52 -12.84 -26.45
N ILE A 649 -11.59 -13.70 -26.04
CA ILE A 649 -10.51 -13.37 -25.10
C ILE A 649 -9.18 -13.36 -25.85
N ARG A 650 -8.40 -12.31 -25.64
CA ARG A 650 -7.04 -12.17 -26.20
C ARG A 650 -6.01 -12.17 -25.10
N TYR A 651 -4.85 -12.73 -25.41
CA TYR A 651 -3.67 -12.80 -24.56
C TYR A 651 -2.51 -12.09 -25.27
N PHE A 652 -1.78 -11.24 -24.56
CA PHE A 652 -0.59 -10.55 -25.06
C PHE A 652 0.59 -10.79 -24.12
N GLY A 653 1.73 -11.17 -24.69
CA GLY A 653 2.92 -11.49 -23.91
C GLY A 653 4.22 -11.23 -24.66
N HIS A 654 5.32 -11.42 -23.95
CA HIS A 654 6.65 -11.40 -24.52
C HIS A 654 7.40 -12.66 -24.13
N TYR A 655 8.14 -13.24 -25.07
CA TYR A 655 9.00 -14.39 -24.81
C TYR A 655 10.47 -14.06 -25.08
N LYS A 656 11.36 -14.72 -24.33
CA LYS A 656 12.81 -14.50 -24.43
C LYS A 656 13.44 -15.50 -25.37
N LYS A 657 13.92 -15.03 -26.53
CA LYS A 657 14.68 -15.83 -27.50
C LYS A 657 16.18 -15.58 -27.32
N LYS A 658 16.94 -16.63 -27.01
CA LYS A 658 18.42 -16.57 -27.03
C LYS A 658 18.90 -16.62 -28.48
N LEU A 659 19.64 -15.59 -28.91
CA LEU A 659 20.28 -15.52 -30.23
C LEU A 659 21.75 -15.98 -30.17
N SER A 660 22.42 -15.78 -29.04
CA SER A 660 23.78 -16.27 -28.75
C SER A 660 23.99 -16.43 -27.23
N ASN A 661 25.19 -16.84 -26.80
CA ASN A 661 25.52 -16.98 -25.37
C ASN A 661 25.40 -15.68 -24.56
N SER A 662 25.48 -14.50 -25.21
CA SER A 662 25.46 -13.19 -24.54
C SER A 662 24.27 -12.30 -24.92
N HIS A 663 23.48 -12.66 -25.92
CA HIS A 663 22.39 -11.82 -26.43
C HIS A 663 21.06 -12.57 -26.43
N ALA A 664 20.09 -12.02 -25.70
CA ALA A 664 18.70 -12.47 -25.70
C ALA A 664 17.80 -11.29 -26.08
N VAL A 665 16.80 -11.55 -26.92
CA VAL A 665 15.82 -10.55 -27.35
C VAL A 665 14.44 -10.94 -26.84
N SER A 666 13.68 -9.95 -26.40
CA SER A 666 12.27 -10.10 -26.04
C SER A 666 11.42 -9.89 -27.29
N ILE A 667 10.55 -10.85 -27.61
CA ILE A 667 9.71 -10.83 -28.82
C ILE A 667 8.24 -10.83 -28.38
N PRO A 668 7.42 -9.85 -28.81
CA PRO A 668 6.00 -9.82 -28.52
C PRO A 668 5.26 -10.91 -29.28
N PHE A 669 4.17 -11.40 -28.71
CA PHE A 669 3.24 -12.30 -29.35
C PHE A 669 1.83 -12.09 -28.80
N GLU A 670 0.84 -12.61 -29.53
CA GLU A 670 -0.55 -12.60 -29.13
C GLU A 670 -1.23 -13.95 -29.38
N GLY A 671 -2.25 -14.23 -28.59
CA GLY A 671 -3.15 -15.38 -28.72
C GLY A 671 -4.60 -14.90 -28.67
N THR A 672 -5.49 -15.59 -29.38
CA THR A 672 -6.92 -15.26 -29.41
C THR A 672 -7.73 -16.55 -29.28
N SER A 673 -8.70 -16.57 -28.37
CA SER A 673 -9.63 -17.69 -28.22
C SER A 673 -10.56 -17.81 -29.43
N SER A 674 -11.26 -18.94 -29.54
CA SER A 674 -12.47 -19.02 -30.35
C SER A 674 -13.51 -18.00 -29.87
N VAL A 675 -14.42 -17.62 -30.77
CA VAL A 675 -15.55 -16.76 -30.44
C VAL A 675 -16.58 -17.54 -29.62
N PHE A 676 -17.22 -16.86 -28.67
CA PHE A 676 -18.28 -17.42 -27.83
C PHE A 676 -19.39 -16.40 -27.60
N GLU A 677 -20.57 -16.87 -27.22
CA GLU A 677 -21.74 -16.03 -27.03
C GLU A 677 -22.11 -15.91 -25.55
N ILE A 678 -22.41 -14.68 -25.12
CA ILE A 678 -23.14 -14.44 -23.87
C ILE A 678 -24.61 -14.39 -24.20
N THR A 679 -25.39 -15.27 -23.56
CA THR A 679 -26.83 -15.38 -23.77
C THR A 679 -27.60 -14.64 -22.68
N ALA A 680 -28.79 -14.14 -23.03
CA ALA A 680 -29.73 -13.62 -22.03
C ALA A 680 -30.22 -14.76 -21.12
N LEU A 681 -30.58 -14.42 -19.88
CA LEU A 681 -31.16 -15.36 -18.92
C LEU A 681 -32.50 -15.93 -19.39
#